data_AF-A0A3D5H8Z6-F1
#
_entry.id   AF-A0A3D5H8Z6-F1
#
_cell.length_a   1.000
_cell.length_b   1.000
_cell.length_c   1.000
_cell.angle_alpha   90.00
_cell.angle_beta   90.00
_cell.angle_gamma   90.00
#
_symmetry.space_group_name_H-M   'P 1'
#
loop_
_entity.id
_entity.type
_entity.pdbx_description
1 polymer ?
#
loop_
_entity_poly.entity_id
_entity_poly.type
_entity_poly.pdbx_seq_one_letter_code
_entity_poly.pdbx_strand_id
1 'polypeptide(L)'
;MRRVLNQKCVTITAWLFDLYPSARGLTVWLIDGEGRKHHCYYNFTPVFYMHLSKSEERQLEALLPSLPCKVTLDHQVQKELYRNQEWDVVRVSVHDTLQLKTVIRQLERHFPHYVFFNSDILVPQLFLYSSGLFPLAFGEYQIDDNNQLVTWNVDDKFDASDYVLPRPTMMKLTNRSDFISPKHRKVFQLEMSYDGRTYSLEDHNPVDVLHAFNRHLQQYDPDIILTEYGDAILLPMLTRLSIEHNVPLLLNRDSTAGYFTTHESSYFVYGKIVHKDGAFELAGRWHLDIENSFMMGESSLDGVVEIARLTQLPVQHQSRATIGTCLSSMQLSWAIRNNYLIPAKKREPEDFKSAATLLLADRGGLIFQPKMGYHEQVAELDFVSMYPTIMVEHNVSPETVNCRCCTKSEVRETVPELEYTICGKRTGIVPSTLQTVVKKRAFYKKEKKRLKKLKDPRWELYDHRQNALKWMLVTCFGYLGYKNARFGRIEAHESVNAYSRDTILKAKEMVEAKGYEFIHAIVDCMWIKKDGATEADYEQLAAEISKTTGIDLSLEGIYNWVLFPASKMDPHLPTANHYVGFYADNEIKVRGIEVRRRDTPKLIKQMQGELLQVFEKAKSVAEVEALVPVALEKAKEFIDLLRSGKADPLSLVIRRHISQEADEYKNRSASAEVAKALDEAGIKLAPGESIEYILVDATGKKQPQKAIPLVLYSFDDGYDIEKYTEMALKAVETLLLPWGWSVERLRETLLGRRRVRQRNGTQTTQMDLMNTDVLSTRETF
;
A
#
# COMPACT_ATOMS: atom_id res chain seq x y z
N MET A 1 21.93 47.82 28.31
CA MET A 1 20.53 48.07 28.70
C MET A 1 19.65 48.04 27.45
N ARG A 2 19.10 46.87 27.11
CA ARG A 2 18.13 46.71 26.01
C ARG A 2 16.74 47.01 26.57
N ARG A 3 16.00 47.92 25.93
CA ARG A 3 14.56 48.09 26.14
C ARG A 3 13.89 46.75 25.84
N VAL A 4 13.40 46.07 26.86
CA VAL A 4 12.38 45.03 26.72
C VAL A 4 11.11 45.79 26.35
N LEU A 5 10.87 45.92 25.04
CA LEU A 5 9.53 46.22 24.55
C LEU A 5 8.68 45.03 24.95
N ASN A 6 7.67 45.24 25.80
CA ASN A 6 6.58 44.30 25.99
C ASN A 6 5.90 44.11 24.62
N GLN A 7 6.39 43.17 23.81
CA GLN A 7 5.66 42.69 22.64
C GLN A 7 4.37 42.07 23.18
N LYS A 8 3.23 42.57 22.72
CA LYS A 8 1.95 41.96 23.07
C LYS A 8 1.88 40.64 22.30
N CYS A 9 1.79 39.54 23.04
CA CYS A 9 1.53 38.24 22.45
C CYS A 9 0.06 37.89 22.67
N VAL A 10 -0.61 37.41 21.63
CA VAL A 10 -1.93 36.81 21.72
C VAL A 10 -1.76 35.31 21.83
N THR A 11 -2.46 34.69 22.77
CA THR A 11 -2.53 33.23 22.88
C THR A 11 -3.79 32.76 22.20
N ILE A 12 -3.68 31.82 21.26
CA ILE A 12 -4.82 31.21 20.58
C ILE A 12 -4.83 29.70 20.81
N THR A 13 -6.02 29.14 21.04
CA THR A 13 -6.22 27.69 21.12
C THR A 13 -6.64 27.18 19.75
N ALA A 14 -5.80 26.36 19.12
CA ALA A 14 -5.94 26.00 17.71
C ALA A 14 -5.34 24.63 17.37
N TRP A 15 -5.54 24.18 16.14
CA TRP A 15 -4.86 23.04 15.53
C TRP A 15 -3.79 23.52 14.54
N LEU A 16 -2.62 22.87 14.54
CA LEU A 16 -1.61 23.04 13.49
C LEU A 16 -2.10 22.50 12.14
N PHE A 17 -2.61 23.37 11.28
CA PHE A 17 -3.26 22.97 10.03
C PHE A 17 -2.27 22.74 8.88
N ASP A 18 -1.41 23.72 8.56
CA ASP A 18 -0.50 23.58 7.41
C ASP A 18 0.85 24.21 7.70
N LEU A 19 1.90 23.73 7.03
CA LEU A 19 3.23 24.33 7.14
C LEU A 19 4.11 24.05 5.92
N TYR A 20 4.86 25.06 5.50
CA TYR A 20 5.77 24.96 4.35
C TYR A 20 6.87 26.03 4.44
N PRO A 21 8.03 25.81 3.82
CA PRO A 21 9.11 26.80 3.79
C PRO A 21 8.73 28.01 2.94
N SER A 22 9.13 29.19 3.39
CA SER A 22 8.96 30.48 2.72
C SER A 22 10.18 31.37 2.93
N ALA A 23 10.21 32.56 2.31
CA ALA A 23 11.31 33.51 2.45
C ALA A 23 11.46 34.08 3.88
N ARG A 24 10.43 33.91 4.74
CA ARG A 24 10.43 34.35 6.15
C ARG A 24 10.74 33.20 7.13
N GLY A 25 11.21 32.06 6.63
CA GLY A 25 11.43 30.84 7.40
C GLY A 25 10.34 29.81 7.11
N LEU A 26 9.58 29.41 8.12
CA LEU A 26 8.41 28.55 7.95
C LEU A 26 7.14 29.38 7.99
N THR A 27 6.29 29.21 6.99
CA THR A 27 4.89 29.61 7.10
C THR A 27 4.13 28.54 7.86
N VAL A 28 3.30 28.95 8.81
CA VAL A 28 2.50 28.09 9.69
C VAL A 28 1.06 28.57 9.65
N TRP A 29 0.13 27.66 9.35
CA TRP A 29 -1.30 27.92 9.41
C TRP A 29 -1.91 27.20 10.61
N LEU A 30 -2.66 27.95 11.41
CA LEU A 30 -3.44 27.42 12.53
C LEU A 30 -4.93 27.61 12.24
N ILE A 31 -5.76 26.67 12.66
CA ILE A 31 -7.23 26.78 12.61
C ILE A 31 -7.78 26.70 14.03
N ASP A 32 -8.62 27.64 14.46
CA ASP A 32 -9.18 27.63 15.81
C ASP A 32 -10.55 26.92 15.89
N GLY A 33 -11.10 26.82 17.10
CA GLY A 33 -12.40 26.18 17.37
C GLY A 33 -13.60 26.81 16.65
N GLU A 34 -13.47 28.07 16.21
CA GLU A 34 -14.49 28.78 15.43
C GLU A 34 -14.27 28.62 13.91
N GLY A 35 -13.21 27.92 13.50
CA GLY A 35 -12.82 27.76 12.10
C GLY A 35 -12.08 28.96 11.52
N ARG A 36 -11.63 29.91 12.35
CA ARG A 36 -10.81 31.03 11.88
C ARG A 36 -9.39 30.54 11.61
N LYS A 37 -8.81 31.02 10.51
CA LYS A 37 -7.48 30.64 10.03
C LYS A 37 -6.49 31.73 10.39
N HIS A 38 -5.41 31.34 11.04
CA HIS A 38 -4.34 32.24 11.48
C HIS A 38 -3.08 31.95 10.68
N HIS A 39 -2.59 32.94 9.96
CA HIS A 39 -1.39 32.86 9.13
C HIS A 39 -0.19 33.40 9.93
N CYS A 40 0.76 32.52 10.24
CA CYS A 40 1.89 32.80 11.11
C CYS A 40 3.23 32.46 10.44
N TYR A 41 4.31 33.02 10.99
CA TYR A 41 5.68 32.72 10.57
C TYR A 41 6.50 32.18 11.74
N TYR A 42 7.39 31.23 11.47
CA TYR A 42 8.36 30.72 12.43
C TYR A 42 9.77 30.77 11.83
N ASN A 43 10.70 31.43 12.52
CA ASN A 43 12.08 31.55 12.05
C ASN A 43 12.83 30.25 12.33
N PHE A 44 12.74 29.29 11.39
CA PHE A 44 13.37 27.99 11.49
C PHE A 44 14.69 27.95 10.73
N THR A 45 15.73 27.42 11.36
CA THR A 45 17.03 27.17 10.73
C THR A 45 17.21 25.67 10.56
N PRO A 46 16.95 25.10 9.37
CA PRO A 46 17.16 23.68 9.14
C PRO A 46 18.64 23.31 9.26
N VAL A 47 18.88 22.09 9.74
CA VAL A 47 20.23 21.58 10.00
C VAL A 47 20.44 20.19 9.42
N PHE A 48 21.67 19.94 8.99
CA PHE A 48 22.18 18.62 8.62
C PHE A 48 23.61 18.46 9.16
N TYR A 49 24.15 17.25 9.11
CA TYR A 49 25.45 16.95 9.72
C TYR A 49 26.42 16.31 8.75
N MET A 50 27.71 16.55 8.98
CA MET A 50 28.83 15.95 8.26
C MET A 50 29.87 15.47 9.27
N HIS A 51 30.41 14.26 9.07
CA HIS A 51 31.55 13.77 9.85
C HIS A 51 32.81 14.04 9.03
N LEU A 52 33.59 15.03 9.45
CA LEU A 52 34.75 15.55 8.72
C LEU A 52 36.01 15.50 9.61
N SER A 53 37.17 15.47 8.97
CA SER A 53 38.45 15.73 9.62
C SER A 53 38.71 17.24 9.72
N LYS A 54 39.59 17.65 10.63
CA LYS A 54 39.97 19.08 10.81
C LYS A 54 40.47 19.76 9.53
N SER A 55 41.06 19.01 8.59
CA SER A 55 41.53 19.55 7.32
C SER A 55 40.35 19.85 6.38
N GLU A 56 39.35 18.96 6.36
CA GLU A 56 38.14 19.10 5.55
C GLU A 56 37.19 20.16 6.11
N GLU A 57 37.14 20.32 7.43
CA GLU A 57 36.42 21.41 8.09
C GLU A 57 36.89 22.77 7.60
N ARG A 58 38.21 23.00 7.50
CA ARG A 58 38.77 24.23 6.93
C ARG A 58 38.39 24.43 5.47
N GLN A 59 38.27 23.35 4.70
CA GLN A 59 37.78 23.42 3.32
C GLN A 59 36.31 23.83 3.29
N LEU A 60 35.49 23.27 4.18
CA LEU A 60 34.08 23.64 4.33
C LEU A 60 33.92 25.13 4.74
N GLU A 61 34.72 25.59 5.70
CA GLU A 61 34.75 27.01 6.12
C GLU A 61 35.10 27.95 4.95
N ALA A 62 36.08 27.57 4.13
CA ALA A 62 36.47 28.35 2.95
C ALA A 62 35.38 28.41 1.87
N LEU A 63 34.46 27.43 1.83
CA LEU A 63 33.35 27.40 0.89
C LEU A 63 32.14 28.23 1.35
N LEU A 64 32.02 28.59 2.62
CA LEU A 64 30.85 29.30 3.16
C LEU A 64 30.48 30.58 2.37
N PRO A 65 31.43 31.43 1.93
CA PRO A 65 31.10 32.63 1.15
C PRO A 65 30.54 32.35 -0.24
N SER A 66 30.75 31.15 -0.79
CA SER A 66 30.26 30.76 -2.12
C SER A 66 28.83 30.17 -2.11
N LEU A 67 28.31 29.88 -0.91
CA LEU A 67 26.97 29.30 -0.73
C LEU A 67 25.88 30.36 -0.98
N PRO A 68 24.70 29.95 -1.45
CA PRO A 68 23.62 30.87 -1.86
C PRO A 68 22.98 31.65 -0.68
N CYS A 69 23.27 31.27 0.55
CA CYS A 69 22.74 31.91 1.75
C CYS A 69 23.73 31.78 2.91
N LYS A 70 23.45 32.50 4.00
CA LYS A 70 24.25 32.39 5.22
C LYS A 70 24.16 30.96 5.78
N VAL A 71 25.32 30.38 6.04
CA VAL A 71 25.48 29.08 6.69
C VAL A 71 26.39 29.25 7.90
N THR A 72 26.05 28.58 9.00
CA THR A 72 26.88 28.55 10.21
C THR A 72 27.25 27.12 10.57
N LEU A 73 28.47 26.95 11.05
CA LEU A 73 29.03 25.65 11.45
C LEU A 73 29.20 25.62 12.97
N ASP A 74 28.84 24.50 13.59
CA ASP A 74 29.11 24.21 14.99
C ASP A 74 29.45 22.72 15.18
N HIS A 75 30.11 22.38 16.28
CA HIS A 75 30.41 20.98 16.62
C HIS A 75 29.36 20.42 17.55
N GLN A 76 28.92 19.19 17.26
CA GLN A 76 28.00 18.48 18.12
C GLN A 76 28.37 17.00 18.19
N VAL A 77 28.16 16.40 19.36
CA VAL A 77 28.26 14.95 19.53
C VAL A 77 26.91 14.32 19.19
N GLN A 78 26.90 13.39 18.24
CA GLN A 78 25.73 12.64 17.80
C GLN A 78 26.03 11.13 17.81
N LYS A 79 25.02 10.27 17.84
CA LYS A 79 25.20 8.81 17.85
C LYS A 79 25.05 8.21 16.46
N GLU A 80 25.97 7.31 16.11
CA GLU A 80 25.81 6.42 14.96
C GLU A 80 24.92 5.22 15.36
N LEU A 81 23.92 4.90 14.54
CA LEU A 81 22.86 3.94 14.88
C LEU A 81 23.38 2.51 15.06
N TYR A 82 24.19 1.98 14.15
CA TYR A 82 24.54 0.56 14.13
C TYR A 82 25.52 0.17 15.25
N ARG A 83 26.55 0.98 15.47
CA ARG A 83 27.56 0.79 16.52
C ARG A 83 27.15 1.37 17.86
N ASN A 84 26.14 2.23 17.88
CA ASN A 84 25.75 3.01 19.06
C ASN A 84 26.89 3.87 19.61
N GLN A 85 27.77 4.35 18.73
CA GLN A 85 28.97 5.11 19.10
C GLN A 85 28.72 6.61 18.93
N GLU A 86 29.26 7.39 19.86
CA GLU A 86 29.27 8.85 19.77
C GLU A 86 30.35 9.33 18.79
N TRP A 87 29.93 10.19 17.85
CA TRP A 87 30.78 10.83 16.85
C TRP A 87 30.72 12.35 17.04
N ASP A 88 31.89 12.99 16.95
CA ASP A 88 32.00 14.44 16.80
C ASP A 88 31.70 14.78 15.34
N VAL A 89 30.66 15.59 15.11
CA VAL A 89 30.19 15.96 13.77
C VAL A 89 30.04 17.46 13.65
N VAL A 90 30.23 17.94 12.42
CA VAL A 90 29.96 19.32 12.05
C VAL A 90 28.45 19.44 11.78
N ARG A 91 27.77 20.23 12.61
CA ARG A 91 26.40 20.68 12.40
C ARG A 91 26.42 21.87 11.45
N VAL A 92 25.71 21.74 10.33
CA VAL A 92 25.60 22.77 9.30
C VAL A 92 24.20 23.37 9.36
N SER A 93 24.12 24.63 9.78
CA SER A 93 22.86 25.37 9.91
C SER A 93 22.64 26.30 8.73
N VAL A 94 21.53 26.13 8.02
CA VAL A 94 21.18 26.90 6.81
C VAL A 94 20.14 27.95 7.16
N HIS A 95 20.47 29.25 7.03
CA HIS A 95 19.62 30.35 7.50
C HIS A 95 18.51 30.76 6.51
N ASP A 96 18.43 30.10 5.35
CA ASP A 96 17.32 30.21 4.40
C ASP A 96 16.73 28.81 4.11
N THR A 97 15.49 28.61 4.55
CA THR A 97 14.74 27.36 4.41
C THR A 97 14.54 26.93 2.95
N LEU A 98 14.45 27.87 2.01
CA LEU A 98 14.27 27.58 0.58
C LEU A 98 15.58 27.09 -0.08
N GLN A 99 16.73 27.43 0.51
CA GLN A 99 18.05 27.12 -0.05
C GLN A 99 18.67 25.82 0.46
N LEU A 100 18.05 25.12 1.42
CA LEU A 100 18.59 23.88 2.01
C LEU A 100 19.05 22.86 0.95
N LYS A 101 18.16 22.53 -0.01
CA LYS A 101 18.48 21.57 -1.08
C LYS A 101 19.59 22.07 -2.02
N THR A 102 19.72 23.38 -2.22
CA THR A 102 20.75 23.96 -3.08
C THR A 102 22.10 23.91 -2.39
N VAL A 103 22.17 24.29 -1.10
CA VAL A 103 23.38 24.18 -0.27
C VAL A 103 23.88 22.74 -0.23
N ILE A 104 23.00 21.78 0.07
CA ILE A 104 23.38 20.36 0.13
C ILE A 104 23.93 19.89 -1.22
N ARG A 105 23.25 20.16 -2.33
CA ARG A 105 23.74 19.76 -3.66
C ARG A 105 25.10 20.37 -4.01
N GLN A 106 25.36 21.61 -3.61
CA GLN A 106 26.68 22.23 -3.82
C GLN A 106 27.76 21.55 -2.96
N LEU A 107 27.46 21.22 -1.72
CA LEU A 107 28.40 20.55 -0.83
C LEU A 107 28.62 19.09 -1.22
N GLU A 108 27.59 18.35 -1.65
CA GLU A 108 27.73 16.99 -2.18
C GLU A 108 28.66 16.93 -3.41
N ARG A 109 28.69 17.98 -4.24
CA ARG A 109 29.63 18.09 -5.36
C ARG A 109 31.08 18.28 -4.91
N HIS A 110 31.30 19.00 -3.82
CA HIS A 110 32.64 19.22 -3.26
C HIS A 110 33.12 18.06 -2.39
N PHE A 111 32.20 17.36 -1.72
CA PHE A 111 32.46 16.25 -0.80
C PHE A 111 31.76 14.95 -1.25
N PRO A 112 31.99 14.44 -2.47
CA PRO A 112 31.21 13.36 -3.06
C PRO A 112 31.36 12.00 -2.34
N HIS A 113 32.45 11.81 -1.59
CA HIS A 113 32.74 10.56 -0.88
C HIS A 113 32.19 10.52 0.55
N TYR A 114 31.77 11.67 1.09
CA TYR A 114 31.32 11.78 2.47
C TYR A 114 29.85 11.35 2.62
N VAL A 115 29.50 10.99 3.84
CA VAL A 115 28.11 10.74 4.22
C VAL A 115 27.54 12.05 4.75
N PHE A 116 26.45 12.48 4.15
CA PHE A 116 25.62 13.56 4.67
C PHE A 116 24.51 12.94 5.53
N PHE A 117 24.34 13.49 6.73
CA PHE A 117 23.34 13.02 7.67
C PHE A 117 22.22 14.05 7.81
N ASN A 118 20.98 13.58 7.86
CA ASN A 118 19.76 14.38 7.98
C ASN A 118 19.55 15.37 6.81
N SER A 119 20.27 15.21 5.70
CA SER A 119 20.30 16.18 4.61
C SER A 119 19.09 16.10 3.67
N ASP A 120 18.47 14.95 3.52
CA ASP A 120 17.36 14.75 2.56
C ASP A 120 15.98 14.72 3.22
N ILE A 121 15.88 15.17 4.48
CA ILE A 121 14.63 15.30 5.20
C ILE A 121 13.97 16.64 4.82
N LEU A 122 12.66 16.64 4.57
CA LEU A 122 11.95 17.87 4.22
C LEU A 122 11.98 18.89 5.36
N VAL A 123 12.07 20.18 5.05
CA VAL A 123 12.11 21.25 6.06
C VAL A 123 10.92 21.20 7.02
N PRO A 124 9.66 21.01 6.57
CA PRO A 124 8.53 20.82 7.46
C PRO A 124 8.71 19.64 8.43
N GLN A 125 9.24 18.51 7.95
CA GLN A 125 9.50 17.34 8.79
C GLN A 125 10.58 17.64 9.84
N LEU A 126 11.71 18.23 9.46
CA LEU A 126 12.77 18.62 10.39
C LEU A 126 12.22 19.50 11.54
N PHE A 127 11.34 20.44 11.21
CA PHE A 127 10.67 21.26 12.20
C PHE A 127 9.74 20.45 13.11
N LEU A 128 8.83 19.63 12.56
CA LEU A 128 7.91 18.80 13.33
C LEU A 128 8.65 17.83 14.27
N TYR A 129 9.74 17.22 13.80
CA TYR A 129 10.53 16.29 14.61
C TYR A 129 11.23 16.99 15.79
N SER A 130 11.86 18.14 15.53
CA SER A 130 12.63 18.88 16.54
C SER A 130 11.77 19.68 17.52
N SER A 131 10.60 20.18 17.08
CA SER A 131 9.65 20.91 17.92
C SER A 131 8.74 20.01 18.77
N GLY A 132 8.64 18.72 18.40
CA GLY A 132 7.64 17.82 18.96
C GLY A 132 6.22 18.01 18.40
N LEU A 133 6.00 19.00 17.52
CA LEU A 133 4.73 19.25 16.86
C LEU A 133 4.39 18.17 15.82
N PHE A 134 3.12 18.06 15.48
CA PHE A 134 2.62 17.13 14.49
C PHE A 134 1.39 17.74 13.78
N PRO A 135 1.04 17.27 12.57
CA PRO A 135 -0.13 17.78 11.87
C PRO A 135 -1.38 17.67 12.73
N LEU A 136 -2.16 18.73 12.78
CA LEU A 136 -3.36 18.85 13.61
C LEU A 136 -3.09 18.66 15.11
N ALA A 137 -1.89 18.99 15.59
CA ALA A 137 -1.62 19.12 17.02
C ALA A 137 -2.52 20.21 17.61
N PHE A 138 -3.32 19.85 18.62
CA PHE A 138 -4.18 20.79 19.32
C PHE A 138 -3.46 21.35 20.55
N GLY A 139 -3.55 22.67 20.74
CA GLY A 139 -2.96 23.33 21.90
C GLY A 139 -3.04 24.85 21.83
N GLU A 140 -2.27 25.48 22.71
CA GLU A 140 -2.14 26.92 22.80
C GLU A 140 -0.90 27.40 22.05
N TYR A 141 -1.07 28.42 21.20
CA TYR A 141 -0.02 29.01 20.38
C TYR A 141 0.09 30.50 20.67
N GLN A 142 1.29 30.98 21.01
CA GLN A 142 1.55 32.39 21.27
C GLN A 142 2.10 33.07 20.02
N ILE A 143 1.42 34.12 19.58
CA ILE A 143 1.73 34.87 18.36
C ILE A 143 1.95 36.33 18.73
N ASP A 144 3.03 36.93 18.23
CA ASP A 144 3.29 38.37 18.43
C ASP A 144 2.55 39.27 17.42
N ASP A 145 2.65 40.58 17.60
CA ASP A 145 2.02 41.58 16.73
C ASP A 145 2.49 41.51 15.24
N ASN A 146 3.57 40.78 14.92
CA ASN A 146 4.09 40.58 13.57
C ASN A 146 3.68 39.22 12.97
N ASN A 147 2.72 38.53 13.57
CA ASN A 147 2.33 37.16 13.25
C ASN A 147 3.47 36.14 13.41
N GLN A 148 4.47 36.43 14.24
CA GLN A 148 5.54 35.49 14.55
C GLN A 148 5.03 34.50 15.60
N LEU A 149 5.09 33.20 15.30
CA LEU A 149 4.89 32.15 16.28
C LEU A 149 6.08 32.14 17.24
N VAL A 150 5.83 32.39 18.53
CA VAL A 150 6.87 32.56 19.56
C VAL A 150 7.04 31.29 20.37
N THR A 151 5.94 30.75 20.92
CA THR A 151 5.92 29.52 21.73
C THR A 151 4.61 28.76 21.53
N TRP A 152 4.58 27.51 21.95
CA TRP A 152 3.39 26.66 21.95
C TRP A 152 3.38 25.74 23.17
N ASN A 153 2.19 25.40 23.63
CA ASN A 153 1.92 24.32 24.58
C ASN A 153 0.88 23.38 23.97
N VAL A 154 1.26 22.12 23.77
CA VAL A 154 0.42 21.14 23.08
C VAL A 154 -0.19 20.21 24.11
N ASP A 155 -1.53 20.18 24.18
CA ASP A 155 -2.28 19.31 25.09
C ASP A 155 -2.52 17.90 24.52
N ASP A 156 -2.15 17.72 23.25
CA ASP A 156 -2.38 16.53 22.44
C ASP A 156 -1.07 15.75 22.20
N LYS A 157 -1.19 14.48 21.78
CA LYS A 157 -0.05 13.64 21.41
C LYS A 157 -0.23 13.05 20.02
N PHE A 158 0.88 12.97 19.29
CA PHE A 158 0.90 12.37 17.95
C PHE A 158 0.44 10.90 17.97
N ASP A 159 0.62 10.21 19.09
CA ASP A 159 0.24 8.82 19.32
C ASP A 159 -1.07 8.64 20.10
N ALA A 160 -1.81 9.71 20.39
CA ALA A 160 -3.09 9.65 21.07
C ALA A 160 -4.09 8.76 20.29
N SER A 161 -4.75 7.83 20.99
CA SER A 161 -5.79 6.97 20.43
C SER A 161 -7.17 7.62 20.35
N ASP A 162 -7.38 8.70 21.09
CA ASP A 162 -8.59 9.51 20.98
C ASP A 162 -8.21 10.99 20.96
N TYR A 163 -8.79 11.74 20.04
CA TYR A 163 -8.46 13.14 19.80
C TYR A 163 -9.55 13.82 18.97
N VAL A 164 -9.68 15.12 19.15
CA VAL A 164 -10.65 15.97 18.44
C VAL A 164 -9.96 16.63 17.24
N LEU A 165 -10.66 16.65 16.11
CA LEU A 165 -10.22 17.30 14.89
C LEU A 165 -11.01 18.60 14.65
N PRO A 166 -10.43 19.58 13.93
CA PRO A 166 -11.21 20.68 13.40
C PRO A 166 -12.25 20.15 12.40
N ARG A 167 -13.25 20.97 12.08
CA ARG A 167 -14.25 20.67 11.03
C ARG A 167 -13.92 21.47 9.77
N PRO A 168 -12.95 21.03 8.94
CA PRO A 168 -12.56 21.77 7.75
C PRO A 168 -13.70 21.82 6.73
N THR A 169 -13.84 22.95 6.05
CA THR A 169 -14.74 23.05 4.88
C THR A 169 -14.12 22.34 3.68
N MET A 170 -14.95 21.64 2.89
CA MET A 170 -14.46 20.78 1.81
C MET A 170 -15.17 21.07 0.50
N MET A 171 -14.40 21.25 -0.56
CA MET A 171 -14.90 21.36 -1.93
C MET A 171 -14.37 20.18 -2.75
N LYS A 172 -15.26 19.39 -3.34
CA LYS A 172 -14.90 18.32 -4.27
C LYS A 172 -14.92 18.85 -5.69
N LEU A 173 -13.86 18.61 -6.46
CA LEU A 173 -13.76 18.92 -7.87
C LEU A 173 -13.69 17.63 -8.67
N THR A 174 -14.53 17.52 -9.69
CA THR A 174 -14.56 16.38 -10.61
C THR A 174 -14.57 16.88 -12.05
N ASN A 175 -13.94 16.11 -12.93
CA ASN A 175 -14.06 16.32 -14.37
C ASN A 175 -14.98 15.23 -14.91
N ARG A 176 -16.30 15.44 -14.80
CA ARG A 176 -17.28 14.36 -15.06
C ARG A 176 -17.34 14.05 -16.55
N SER A 177 -17.12 12.79 -16.89
CA SER A 177 -17.90 12.08 -17.91
C SER A 177 -17.75 10.60 -17.75
N ASP A 178 -18.87 9.89 -17.75
CA ASP A 178 -18.92 8.46 -17.59
C ASP A 178 -18.02 7.78 -18.65
N PHE A 179 -17.05 6.98 -18.19
CA PHE A 179 -16.31 5.96 -18.93
C PHE A 179 -15.01 6.32 -19.69
N ILE A 180 -14.48 7.56 -19.66
CA ILE A 180 -13.16 7.87 -20.27
C ILE A 180 -12.25 8.58 -19.25
N SER A 181 -11.01 8.10 -19.09
CA SER A 181 -9.99 8.79 -18.30
C SER A 181 -9.86 10.24 -18.77
N PRO A 182 -9.90 11.24 -17.87
CA PRO A 182 -9.81 12.64 -18.26
C PRO A 182 -8.47 12.99 -18.96
N LYS A 183 -7.46 12.10 -18.95
CA LYS A 183 -6.14 12.29 -19.59
C LYS A 183 -6.25 12.45 -21.11
N HIS A 184 -7.36 12.02 -21.72
CA HIS A 184 -7.46 11.88 -23.19
C HIS A 184 -8.59 12.71 -23.83
N ARG A 185 -9.17 13.67 -23.10
CA ARG A 185 -10.33 14.45 -23.60
C ARG A 185 -9.94 15.80 -24.20
N LYS A 186 -10.74 16.24 -25.17
CA LYS A 186 -10.67 17.60 -25.77
C LYS A 186 -11.63 18.62 -25.11
N VAL A 187 -12.64 18.18 -24.35
CA VAL A 187 -13.68 19.05 -23.76
C VAL A 187 -13.55 19.08 -22.24
N PHE A 188 -13.51 20.28 -21.67
CA PHE A 188 -13.36 20.54 -20.23
C PHE A 188 -14.73 20.77 -19.59
N GLN A 189 -15.08 19.96 -18.59
CA GLN A 189 -16.30 20.12 -17.79
C GLN A 189 -15.92 20.05 -16.31
N LEU A 190 -15.93 21.20 -15.63
CA LEU A 190 -15.56 21.26 -14.21
C LEU A 190 -16.81 21.21 -13.35
N GLU A 191 -16.98 20.13 -12.61
CA GLU A 191 -17.99 20.05 -11.56
C GLU A 191 -17.37 20.36 -10.20
N MET A 192 -18.05 21.21 -9.42
CA MET A 192 -17.67 21.56 -8.05
C MET A 192 -18.82 21.16 -7.12
N SER A 193 -18.53 20.40 -6.08
CA SER A 193 -19.52 20.00 -5.08
C SER A 193 -19.10 20.44 -3.68
N TYR A 194 -19.98 21.17 -3.01
CA TYR A 194 -19.82 21.61 -1.61
C TYR A 194 -21.19 21.98 -1.02
N ASP A 195 -21.33 21.93 0.31
CA ASP A 195 -22.59 22.19 1.04
C ASP A 195 -23.83 21.46 0.48
N GLY A 196 -23.64 20.23 -0.01
CA GLY A 196 -24.71 19.41 -0.60
C GLY A 196 -25.22 19.89 -1.96
N ARG A 197 -24.53 20.82 -2.61
CA ARG A 197 -24.84 21.34 -3.95
C ARG A 197 -23.72 20.98 -4.92
N THR A 198 -24.10 20.73 -6.18
CA THR A 198 -23.17 20.51 -7.29
C THR A 198 -23.37 21.60 -8.33
N TYR A 199 -22.27 22.24 -8.73
CA TYR A 199 -22.21 23.27 -9.74
C TYR A 199 -21.42 22.74 -10.93
N SER A 200 -22.07 22.61 -12.09
CA SER A 200 -21.40 22.25 -13.34
C SER A 200 -21.03 23.53 -14.08
N LEU A 201 -19.74 23.70 -14.36
CA LEU A 201 -19.25 24.75 -15.24
C LEU A 201 -19.02 24.13 -16.63
N GLU A 202 -20.00 24.33 -17.50
CA GLU A 202 -19.98 23.97 -18.91
C GLU A 202 -19.97 25.27 -19.71
N ASP A 203 -18.81 25.66 -20.23
CA ASP A 203 -18.72 26.80 -21.14
C ASP A 203 -17.76 26.50 -22.30
N HIS A 204 -18.08 27.04 -23.47
CA HIS A 204 -17.18 27.06 -24.62
C HIS A 204 -16.04 28.08 -24.42
N ASN A 205 -16.16 29.00 -23.45
CA ASN A 205 -15.13 29.96 -23.09
C ASN A 205 -14.40 29.58 -21.78
N PRO A 206 -13.12 29.15 -21.86
CA PRO A 206 -12.33 28.82 -20.67
C PRO A 206 -12.18 29.97 -19.65
N VAL A 207 -12.22 31.22 -20.10
CA VAL A 207 -12.10 32.41 -19.24
C VAL A 207 -13.26 32.50 -18.25
N ASP A 208 -14.48 32.24 -18.70
CA ASP A 208 -15.68 32.30 -17.86
C ASP A 208 -15.67 31.18 -16.82
N VAL A 209 -15.18 29.99 -17.18
CA VAL A 209 -14.99 28.87 -16.26
C VAL A 209 -13.98 29.24 -15.16
N LEU A 210 -12.83 29.84 -15.52
CA LEU A 210 -11.81 30.26 -14.55
C LEU A 210 -12.32 31.33 -13.60
N HIS A 211 -13.04 32.34 -14.11
CA HIS A 211 -13.65 33.38 -13.27
C HIS A 211 -14.74 32.82 -12.36
N ALA A 212 -15.61 31.95 -12.88
CA ALA A 212 -16.63 31.30 -12.07
C ALA A 212 -15.99 30.45 -10.97
N PHE A 213 -15.00 29.62 -11.32
CA PHE A 213 -14.24 28.81 -10.36
C PHE A 213 -13.62 29.66 -9.24
N ASN A 214 -12.95 30.75 -9.59
CA ASN A 214 -12.38 31.68 -8.61
C ASN A 214 -13.45 32.31 -7.70
N ARG A 215 -14.62 32.69 -8.23
CA ARG A 215 -15.73 33.21 -7.41
C ARG A 215 -16.19 32.17 -6.39
N HIS A 216 -16.34 30.91 -6.81
CA HIS A 216 -16.73 29.82 -5.90
C HIS A 216 -15.67 29.57 -4.81
N LEU A 217 -14.37 29.58 -5.17
CA LEU A 217 -13.28 29.42 -4.20
C LEU A 217 -13.21 30.54 -3.16
N GLN A 218 -13.43 31.78 -3.59
CA GLN A 218 -13.43 32.95 -2.70
C GLN A 218 -14.66 32.98 -1.79
N GLN A 219 -15.84 32.65 -2.34
CA GLN A 219 -17.10 32.68 -1.59
C GLN A 219 -17.16 31.56 -0.55
N TYR A 220 -16.72 30.35 -0.90
CA TYR A 220 -16.79 29.19 -0.01
C TYR A 220 -15.57 29.06 0.92
N ASP A 221 -14.40 29.56 0.51
CA ASP A 221 -13.12 29.42 1.22
C ASP A 221 -12.87 27.99 1.76
N PRO A 222 -12.89 26.93 0.90
CA PRO A 222 -12.65 25.56 1.34
C PRO A 222 -11.25 25.39 1.97
N ASP A 223 -11.19 24.72 3.11
CA ASP A 223 -9.94 24.29 3.73
C ASP A 223 -9.29 23.14 2.97
N ILE A 224 -10.12 22.25 2.41
CA ILE A 224 -9.70 21.10 1.64
C ILE A 224 -10.35 21.13 0.26
N ILE A 225 -9.53 20.98 -0.77
CA ILE A 225 -9.95 20.72 -2.15
C ILE A 225 -9.70 19.23 -2.42
N LEU A 226 -10.78 18.46 -2.56
CA LEU A 226 -10.73 17.06 -2.94
C LEU A 226 -10.87 16.94 -4.45
N THR A 227 -10.06 16.13 -5.11
CA THR A 227 -10.12 15.95 -6.57
C THR A 227 -10.16 14.49 -6.97
N GLU A 228 -10.66 14.22 -8.17
CA GLU A 228 -10.46 12.96 -8.90
C GLU A 228 -9.48 13.24 -10.04
N TYR A 229 -8.31 12.60 -10.03
CA TYR A 229 -7.21 12.84 -10.98
C TYR A 229 -6.74 14.30 -11.02
N GLY A 230 -6.77 14.98 -9.87
CA GLY A 230 -6.39 16.39 -9.78
C GLY A 230 -4.90 16.64 -9.96
N ASP A 231 -4.06 15.73 -9.47
CA ASP A 231 -2.61 15.80 -9.60
C ASP A 231 -2.17 15.63 -11.06
N ALA A 232 -2.73 14.62 -11.74
CA ALA A 232 -2.33 14.24 -13.08
C ALA A 232 -2.93 15.13 -14.18
N ILE A 233 -4.12 15.68 -13.94
CA ILE A 233 -4.94 16.26 -15.02
C ILE A 233 -5.55 17.59 -14.60
N LEU A 234 -6.41 17.60 -13.57
CA LEU A 234 -7.32 18.72 -13.34
C LEU A 234 -6.57 20.02 -13.02
N LEU A 235 -5.65 19.96 -12.05
CA LEU A 235 -4.91 21.14 -11.61
C LEU A 235 -3.84 21.57 -12.63
N PRO A 236 -3.06 20.67 -13.25
CA PRO A 236 -2.19 21.03 -14.36
C PRO A 236 -2.94 21.70 -15.52
N MET A 237 -4.10 21.17 -15.91
CA MET A 237 -4.92 21.73 -16.98
C MET A 237 -5.48 23.11 -16.61
N LEU A 238 -6.03 23.27 -15.41
CA LEU A 238 -6.49 24.57 -14.91
C LEU A 238 -5.35 25.59 -14.91
N THR A 239 -4.17 25.19 -14.44
CA THR A 239 -2.97 26.05 -14.43
C THR A 239 -2.54 26.43 -15.84
N ARG A 240 -2.61 25.50 -16.80
CA ARG A 240 -2.34 25.78 -18.21
C ARG A 240 -3.34 26.79 -18.78
N LEU A 241 -4.64 26.59 -18.57
CA LEU A 241 -5.68 27.52 -19.03
C LEU A 241 -5.52 28.92 -18.40
N SER A 242 -5.15 28.97 -17.11
CA SER A 242 -4.84 30.20 -16.39
C SER A 242 -3.71 31.00 -17.06
N ILE A 243 -2.64 30.32 -17.46
CA ILE A 243 -1.50 30.94 -18.16
C ILE A 243 -1.89 31.35 -19.58
N GLU A 244 -2.54 30.46 -20.35
CA GLU A 244 -2.93 30.70 -21.74
C GLU A 244 -3.87 31.90 -21.89
N HIS A 245 -4.79 32.08 -20.93
CA HIS A 245 -5.79 33.13 -20.95
C HIS A 245 -5.49 34.31 -20.01
N ASN A 246 -4.35 34.30 -19.31
CA ASN A 246 -3.93 35.34 -18.37
C ASN A 246 -4.96 35.66 -17.28
N VAL A 247 -5.63 34.62 -16.75
CA VAL A 247 -6.59 34.73 -15.65
C VAL A 247 -5.99 34.01 -14.43
N PRO A 248 -5.57 34.71 -13.36
CA PRO A 248 -4.89 34.08 -12.23
C PRO A 248 -5.84 33.16 -11.45
N LEU A 249 -5.36 31.98 -11.08
CA LEU A 249 -6.08 31.04 -10.22
C LEU A 249 -5.86 31.34 -8.73
N LEU A 250 -6.95 31.28 -7.96
CA LEU A 250 -6.95 31.55 -6.52
C LEU A 250 -6.94 30.25 -5.69
N LEU A 251 -6.16 29.26 -6.13
CA LEU A 251 -6.07 27.96 -5.48
C LEU A 251 -5.35 28.03 -4.12
N ASN A 252 -4.24 28.76 -4.04
CA ASN A 252 -3.53 28.99 -2.79
C ASN A 252 -4.29 30.00 -1.92
N ARG A 253 -4.31 29.77 -0.60
CA ARG A 253 -4.74 30.77 0.37
C ARG A 253 -3.63 31.78 0.64
N ASP A 254 -2.39 31.32 0.66
CA ASP A 254 -1.21 32.17 0.67
C ASP A 254 -0.82 32.58 -0.75
N SER A 255 -1.23 33.78 -1.16
CA SER A 255 -0.95 34.31 -2.49
C SER A 255 0.54 34.62 -2.74
N THR A 256 1.39 34.57 -1.71
CA THR A 256 2.84 34.79 -1.84
C THR A 256 3.61 33.51 -2.15
N ALA A 257 2.97 32.35 -1.97
CA ALA A 257 3.54 31.04 -2.25
C ALA A 257 3.15 30.54 -3.66
N GLY A 258 4.08 29.83 -4.31
CA GLY A 258 3.80 29.06 -5.52
C GLY A 258 3.13 27.72 -5.21
N TYR A 259 2.85 26.95 -6.25
CA TYR A 259 2.42 25.55 -6.11
C TYR A 259 3.63 24.65 -5.84
N PHE A 260 3.48 23.67 -4.95
CA PHE A 260 4.53 22.70 -4.68
C PHE A 260 4.25 21.43 -5.49
N THR A 261 4.94 21.27 -6.62
CA THR A 261 4.73 20.13 -7.52
C THR A 261 5.88 19.13 -7.48
N THR A 262 5.59 17.84 -7.60
CA THR A 262 6.62 16.79 -7.81
C THR A 262 6.51 16.18 -9.19
N HIS A 263 7.57 15.50 -9.66
CA HIS A 263 7.52 14.73 -10.89
C HIS A 263 6.78 13.40 -10.69
N GLU A 264 6.18 12.89 -11.76
CA GLU A 264 5.67 11.52 -11.83
C GLU A 264 6.84 10.52 -11.74
N SER A 265 6.53 9.30 -11.29
CA SER A 265 7.53 8.25 -11.16
C SER A 265 6.91 6.85 -11.20
N SER A 266 7.65 5.89 -11.74
CA SER A 266 7.33 4.46 -11.64
C SER A 266 8.39 3.75 -10.82
N TYR A 267 7.97 2.83 -9.94
CA TYR A 267 8.87 2.08 -9.07
C TYR A 267 8.47 0.61 -8.96
N PHE A 268 9.47 -0.25 -8.78
CA PHE A 268 9.28 -1.70 -8.71
C PHE A 268 9.07 -2.15 -7.25
N VAL A 269 7.99 -2.89 -7.01
CA VAL A 269 7.59 -3.42 -5.70
C VAL A 269 7.07 -4.86 -5.87
N TYR A 270 7.73 -5.82 -5.22
CA TYR A 270 7.34 -7.25 -5.18
C TYR A 270 6.94 -7.85 -6.55
N GLY A 271 7.77 -7.68 -7.58
CA GLY A 271 7.48 -8.26 -8.90
C GLY A 271 6.58 -7.42 -9.80
N LYS A 272 6.10 -6.26 -9.33
CA LYS A 272 5.20 -5.37 -10.07
C LYS A 272 5.80 -3.98 -10.19
N ILE A 273 5.52 -3.31 -11.30
CA ILE A 273 5.78 -1.89 -11.45
C ILE A 273 4.51 -1.14 -11.05
N VAL A 274 4.67 -0.09 -10.24
CA VAL A 274 3.60 0.81 -9.81
C VAL A 274 3.94 2.20 -10.29
N HIS A 275 2.97 2.87 -10.94
CA HIS A 275 3.07 4.26 -11.35
C HIS A 275 2.46 5.18 -10.29
N LYS A 276 3.04 6.38 -10.13
CA LYS A 276 2.55 7.45 -9.26
C LYS A 276 2.66 8.78 -9.99
N ASP A 277 1.54 9.49 -10.10
CA ASP A 277 1.50 10.83 -10.69
C ASP A 277 2.18 11.86 -9.77
N GLY A 278 2.67 12.95 -10.36
CA GLY A 278 3.29 14.06 -9.65
C GLY A 278 2.32 14.76 -8.69
N ALA A 279 2.71 14.97 -7.44
CA ALA A 279 1.90 15.67 -6.45
C ALA A 279 1.70 17.13 -6.85
N PHE A 280 0.52 17.69 -6.56
CA PHE A 280 0.25 19.13 -6.62
C PHE A 280 -0.22 19.61 -5.25
N GLU A 281 0.67 20.19 -4.43
CA GLU A 281 0.32 20.67 -3.08
C GLU A 281 0.09 22.19 -3.08
N LEU A 282 -0.91 22.62 -2.29
CA LEU A 282 -1.32 24.01 -2.15
C LEU A 282 -0.76 24.63 -0.87
N ALA A 283 -0.74 25.96 -0.82
CA ALA A 283 -0.23 26.73 0.31
C ALA A 283 -1.39 27.32 1.14
N GLY A 284 -1.51 26.87 2.40
CA GLY A 284 -2.52 27.35 3.33
C GLY A 284 -3.91 26.73 3.12
N ARG A 285 -4.03 25.76 2.20
CA ARG A 285 -5.18 24.89 1.93
C ARG A 285 -4.63 23.52 1.58
N TRP A 286 -5.42 22.47 1.79
CA TRP A 286 -5.01 21.12 1.40
C TRP A 286 -5.63 20.71 0.06
N HIS A 287 -4.79 20.24 -0.86
CA HIS A 287 -5.25 19.48 -2.01
C HIS A 287 -5.01 17.98 -1.79
N LEU A 288 -6.08 17.19 -1.82
CA LEU A 288 -6.02 15.73 -1.73
C LEU A 288 -6.67 15.11 -2.97
N ASP A 289 -5.86 14.40 -3.76
CA ASP A 289 -6.35 13.62 -4.89
C ASP A 289 -6.77 12.23 -4.42
N ILE A 290 -8.03 11.87 -4.67
CA ILE A 290 -8.63 10.60 -4.26
C ILE A 290 -8.02 9.44 -5.05
N GLU A 291 -7.68 9.66 -6.32
CA GLU A 291 -7.18 8.61 -7.22
C GLU A 291 -5.67 8.40 -7.07
N ASN A 292 -4.92 9.45 -6.70
CA ASN A 292 -3.48 9.36 -6.42
C ASN A 292 -3.16 9.08 -4.92
N SER A 293 -4.18 8.85 -4.09
CA SER A 293 -4.01 8.55 -2.66
C SER A 293 -4.50 7.16 -2.29
N PHE A 294 -3.55 6.23 -2.11
CA PHE A 294 -3.82 4.89 -1.61
C PHE A 294 -4.57 4.90 -0.27
N MET A 295 -4.16 5.77 0.66
CA MET A 295 -4.76 5.83 1.99
C MET A 295 -6.19 6.40 1.97
N MET A 296 -6.48 7.37 1.10
CA MET A 296 -7.86 7.86 0.94
C MET A 296 -8.78 6.75 0.45
N GLY A 297 -8.36 5.98 -0.56
CA GLY A 297 -9.17 4.89 -1.10
C GLY A 297 -9.46 3.77 -0.10
N GLU A 298 -8.52 3.48 0.79
CA GLU A 298 -8.63 2.38 1.76
C GLU A 298 -9.19 2.78 3.13
N SER A 299 -9.09 4.06 3.50
CA SER A 299 -9.37 4.51 4.88
C SER A 299 -9.93 5.92 5.02
N SER A 300 -10.35 6.56 3.92
CA SER A 300 -10.91 7.91 3.91
C SER A 300 -9.95 8.96 4.49
N LEU A 301 -10.45 10.18 4.68
CA LEU A 301 -9.70 11.30 5.27
C LEU A 301 -9.28 11.01 6.72
N ASP A 302 -10.12 10.30 7.48
CA ASP A 302 -9.83 9.94 8.87
C ASP A 302 -8.54 9.12 8.99
N GLY A 303 -8.35 8.16 8.07
CA GLY A 303 -7.15 7.34 7.99
C GLY A 303 -5.91 8.14 7.57
N VAL A 304 -6.05 9.02 6.58
CA VAL A 304 -4.98 9.95 6.16
C VAL A 304 -4.51 10.80 7.34
N VAL A 305 -5.43 11.40 8.09
CA VAL A 305 -5.12 12.21 9.27
C VAL A 305 -4.46 11.39 10.37
N GLU A 306 -4.96 10.18 10.66
CA GLU A 306 -4.37 9.27 11.66
C GLU A 306 -2.90 8.96 11.32
N ILE A 307 -2.60 8.66 10.05
CA ILE A 307 -1.23 8.38 9.63
C ILE A 307 -0.38 9.65 9.61
N ALA A 308 -0.92 10.79 9.15
CA ALA A 308 -0.18 12.06 9.13
C ALA A 308 0.28 12.47 10.53
N ARG A 309 -0.60 12.33 11.53
CA ARG A 309 -0.27 12.55 12.95
C ARG A 309 0.85 11.63 13.42
N LEU A 310 0.69 10.32 13.23
CA LEU A 310 1.67 9.32 13.68
C LEU A 310 3.05 9.46 13.02
N THR A 311 3.06 9.76 11.72
CA THR A 311 4.27 9.86 10.91
C THR A 311 4.91 11.25 10.95
N GLN A 312 4.17 12.24 11.47
CA GLN A 312 4.51 13.66 11.46
C GLN A 312 4.85 14.18 10.06
N LEU A 313 4.07 13.73 9.07
CA LEU A 313 4.12 14.21 7.70
C LEU A 313 3.03 15.25 7.46
N PRO A 314 3.30 16.39 6.80
CA PRO A 314 2.25 17.28 6.33
C PRO A 314 1.16 16.50 5.59
N VAL A 315 -0.11 16.81 5.83
CA VAL A 315 -1.24 15.96 5.39
C VAL A 315 -1.28 15.79 3.87
N GLN A 316 -1.00 16.84 3.12
CA GLN A 316 -0.94 16.79 1.64
C GLN A 316 0.16 15.86 1.14
N HIS A 317 1.29 15.82 1.84
CA HIS A 317 2.40 14.94 1.51
C HIS A 317 2.08 13.50 1.92
N GLN A 318 1.50 13.32 3.11
CA GLN A 318 1.15 12.00 3.64
C GLN A 318 0.16 11.28 2.73
N SER A 319 -0.86 11.98 2.21
CA SER A 319 -1.89 11.35 1.38
C SER A 319 -1.30 10.66 0.13
N ARG A 320 -0.16 11.16 -0.36
CA ARG A 320 0.57 10.62 -1.52
C ARG A 320 1.78 9.77 -1.13
N ALA A 321 2.14 9.72 0.15
CA ALA A 321 3.30 9.00 0.63
C ALA A 321 3.05 7.49 0.53
N THR A 322 4.05 6.74 0.08
CA THR A 322 3.99 5.27 0.18
C THR A 322 4.01 4.87 1.66
N ILE A 323 3.44 3.72 2.00
CA ILE A 323 3.46 3.23 3.37
C ILE A 323 4.91 3.06 3.90
N GLY A 324 5.86 2.68 3.03
CA GLY A 324 7.28 2.65 3.37
C GLY A 324 7.85 4.04 3.74
N THR A 325 7.39 5.10 3.07
CA THR A 325 7.75 6.49 3.42
C THR A 325 7.17 6.87 4.77
N CYS A 326 5.91 6.52 5.04
CA CYS A 326 5.26 6.70 6.35
C CYS A 326 6.05 6.02 7.48
N LEU A 327 6.41 4.74 7.31
CA LEU A 327 7.22 3.98 8.27
C LEU A 327 8.59 4.62 8.48
N SER A 328 9.25 5.04 7.39
CA SER A 328 10.52 5.76 7.47
C SER A 328 10.38 7.04 8.26
N SER A 329 9.34 7.83 8.02
CA SER A 329 9.09 9.10 8.70
C SER A 329 9.02 8.92 10.23
N MET A 330 8.35 7.87 10.71
CA MET A 330 8.33 7.53 12.13
C MET A 330 9.73 7.21 12.67
N GLN A 331 10.51 6.44 11.91
CA GLN A 331 11.89 6.07 12.27
C GLN A 331 12.82 7.30 12.26
N LEU A 332 12.67 8.21 11.29
CA LEU A 332 13.40 9.47 11.23
C LEU A 332 13.10 10.35 12.45
N SER A 333 11.81 10.50 12.80
CA SER A 333 11.40 11.23 14.00
C SER A 333 12.04 10.66 15.25
N TRP A 334 11.94 9.33 15.43
CA TRP A 334 12.54 8.65 16.57
C TRP A 334 14.06 8.86 16.62
N ALA A 335 14.75 8.73 15.49
CA ALA A 335 16.20 8.91 15.41
C ALA A 335 16.62 10.34 15.81
N ILE A 336 15.95 11.37 15.30
CA ILE A 336 16.23 12.76 15.68
C ILE A 336 16.00 13.00 17.18
N ARG A 337 14.87 12.53 17.72
CA ARG A 337 14.53 12.68 19.15
C ARG A 337 15.51 11.96 20.08
N ASN A 338 16.20 10.94 19.58
CA ASN A 338 17.19 10.16 20.32
C ASN A 338 18.64 10.51 19.95
N ASN A 339 18.88 11.62 19.23
CA ASN A 339 20.20 12.10 18.82
C ASN A 339 21.00 11.07 17.99
N TYR A 340 20.32 10.37 17.09
CA TYR A 340 20.96 9.49 16.11
C TYR A 340 21.14 10.18 14.76
N LEU A 341 22.32 9.98 14.17
CA LEU A 341 22.64 10.39 12.80
C LEU A 341 21.85 9.56 11.79
N ILE A 342 21.26 10.23 10.80
CA ILE A 342 20.43 9.59 9.78
C ILE A 342 21.12 9.71 8.43
N PRO A 343 21.70 8.64 7.87
CA PRO A 343 22.37 8.72 6.57
C PRO A 343 21.35 8.96 5.45
N ALA A 344 21.65 9.89 4.53
CA ALA A 344 20.78 10.17 3.39
C ALA A 344 20.56 8.92 2.50
N LYS A 345 21.59 8.10 2.33
CA LYS A 345 21.53 6.85 1.55
C LYS A 345 21.90 5.67 2.45
N LYS A 346 21.17 4.56 2.31
CA LYS A 346 21.55 3.30 2.93
C LYS A 346 22.92 2.86 2.40
N ARG A 347 23.85 2.54 3.29
CA ARG A 347 25.20 2.03 2.95
C ARG A 347 25.56 0.72 3.63
N GLU A 348 24.74 0.23 4.55
CA GLU A 348 24.99 -1.07 5.21
C GLU A 348 24.62 -2.21 4.26
N PRO A 349 25.61 -2.98 3.77
CA PRO A 349 25.35 -4.18 3.01
C PRO A 349 24.86 -5.30 3.95
N GLU A 350 24.39 -6.35 3.32
CA GLU A 350 24.18 -7.64 3.97
C GLU A 350 25.52 -8.22 4.45
N ASP A 351 25.52 -8.88 5.61
CA ASP A 351 26.69 -9.61 6.10
C ASP A 351 26.90 -10.88 5.26
N PHE A 352 28.17 -11.29 5.10
CA PHE A 352 28.51 -12.51 4.39
C PHE A 352 27.88 -13.74 5.07
N LYS A 353 27.27 -14.61 4.26
CA LYS A 353 26.63 -15.86 4.70
C LYS A 353 27.29 -17.07 4.06
N SER A 354 27.40 -18.16 4.82
CA SER A 354 27.75 -19.46 4.24
C SER A 354 26.60 -19.98 3.37
N ALA A 355 26.89 -20.85 2.41
CA ALA A 355 25.86 -21.46 1.56
C ALA A 355 24.79 -22.20 2.38
N ALA A 356 25.18 -22.85 3.48
CA ALA A 356 24.25 -23.51 4.39
C ALA A 356 23.30 -22.51 5.07
N THR A 357 23.84 -21.38 5.55
CA THR A 357 23.03 -20.31 6.16
C THR A 357 22.06 -19.73 5.15
N LEU A 358 22.51 -19.49 3.92
CA LEU A 358 21.66 -18.94 2.85
C LEU A 358 20.47 -19.85 2.54
N LEU A 359 20.66 -21.18 2.48
CA LEU A 359 19.58 -22.15 2.27
C LEU A 359 18.55 -22.22 3.41
N LEU A 360 18.96 -21.87 4.64
CA LEU A 360 18.08 -21.82 5.81
C LEU A 360 17.38 -20.46 5.92
N ALA A 361 18.11 -19.38 5.65
CA ALA A 361 17.65 -18.01 5.82
C ALA A 361 16.74 -17.54 4.68
N ASP A 362 16.98 -17.99 3.45
CA ASP A 362 16.15 -17.70 2.26
C ASP A 362 14.87 -18.54 2.22
N ARG A 363 14.17 -18.59 3.35
CA ARG A 363 12.88 -19.25 3.53
C ARG A 363 11.87 -18.23 4.02
N GLY A 364 10.73 -18.17 3.33
CA GLY A 364 9.60 -17.34 3.75
C GLY A 364 8.83 -17.90 4.95
N GLY A 365 7.64 -17.36 5.15
CA GLY A 365 6.67 -17.91 6.09
C GLY A 365 6.24 -19.34 5.72
N LEU A 366 5.77 -20.08 6.72
CA LEU A 366 5.45 -21.49 6.56
C LEU A 366 4.09 -21.68 5.85
N ILE A 367 4.04 -22.59 4.88
CA ILE A 367 2.80 -22.98 4.22
C ILE A 367 2.68 -24.50 4.27
N PHE A 368 1.61 -25.01 4.88
CA PHE A 368 1.24 -26.42 4.75
C PHE A 368 0.37 -26.59 3.51
N GLN A 369 0.37 -27.77 2.90
CA GLN A 369 -0.57 -28.03 1.80
C GLN A 369 -1.93 -28.40 2.39
N PRO A 370 -3.04 -27.79 1.95
CA PRO A 370 -4.35 -28.17 2.44
C PRO A 370 -4.74 -29.55 1.92
N LYS A 371 -5.53 -30.28 2.69
CA LYS A 371 -6.30 -31.41 2.16
C LYS A 371 -7.29 -30.85 1.13
N MET A 372 -7.18 -31.28 -0.13
CA MET A 372 -8.07 -30.79 -1.21
C MET A 372 -9.52 -31.24 -1.02
N GLY A 373 -10.44 -30.46 -1.58
CA GLY A 373 -11.87 -30.75 -1.54
C GLY A 373 -12.62 -29.96 -0.47
N TYR A 374 -13.87 -30.38 -0.24
CA TYR A 374 -14.75 -29.77 0.75
C TYR A 374 -14.53 -30.38 2.13
N HIS A 375 -14.50 -29.52 3.14
CA HIS A 375 -14.40 -29.87 4.56
C HIS A 375 -15.52 -29.16 5.31
N GLU A 376 -16.01 -29.77 6.38
CA GLU A 376 -17.06 -29.24 7.26
C GLU A 376 -16.56 -29.08 8.69
N GLN A 377 -17.17 -28.14 9.42
CA GLN A 377 -16.88 -27.86 10.84
C GLN A 377 -15.40 -27.52 11.08
N VAL A 378 -14.85 -26.69 10.20
CA VAL A 378 -13.44 -26.25 10.27
C VAL A 378 -13.39 -24.89 10.95
N ALA A 379 -12.59 -24.75 11.99
CA ALA A 379 -12.29 -23.45 12.60
C ALA A 379 -11.07 -22.82 11.96
N GLU A 380 -11.12 -21.51 11.73
CA GLU A 380 -9.98 -20.71 11.30
C GLU A 380 -9.47 -19.86 12.45
N LEU A 381 -8.20 -20.07 12.82
CA LEU A 381 -7.48 -19.25 13.79
C LEU A 381 -6.46 -18.38 13.07
N ASP A 382 -6.40 -17.09 13.39
CA ASP A 382 -5.51 -16.11 12.75
C ASP A 382 -4.71 -15.31 13.78
N PHE A 383 -3.38 -15.23 13.60
CA PHE A 383 -2.49 -14.47 14.47
C PHE A 383 -2.64 -12.97 14.21
N VAL A 384 -2.95 -12.22 15.26
CA VAL A 384 -3.21 -10.78 15.15
C VAL A 384 -1.92 -10.03 14.85
N SER A 385 -1.77 -9.59 13.59
CA SER A 385 -0.60 -8.80 13.16
C SER A 385 0.73 -9.50 13.46
N MET A 386 0.80 -10.79 13.16
CA MET A 386 1.91 -11.69 13.55
C MET A 386 3.31 -11.09 13.34
N TYR A 387 3.65 -10.66 12.12
CA TYR A 387 4.98 -10.15 11.80
C TYR A 387 5.37 -8.87 12.56
N PRO A 388 4.55 -7.81 12.59
CA PRO A 388 4.82 -6.67 13.46
C PRO A 388 4.98 -7.04 14.93
N THR A 389 4.14 -7.95 15.44
CA THR A 389 4.24 -8.42 16.84
C THR A 389 5.56 -9.13 17.07
N ILE A 390 6.01 -10.01 16.16
CA ILE A 390 7.33 -10.65 16.20
C ILE A 390 8.44 -9.61 16.27
N MET A 391 8.38 -8.57 15.44
CA MET A 391 9.40 -7.51 15.46
C MET A 391 9.46 -6.82 16.82
N VAL A 392 8.30 -6.50 17.41
CA VAL A 392 8.20 -5.82 18.71
C VAL A 392 8.67 -6.73 19.85
N GLU A 393 8.11 -7.94 19.95
CA GLU A 393 8.36 -8.86 21.06
C GLU A 393 9.79 -9.39 21.07
N HIS A 394 10.34 -9.78 19.91
CA HIS A 394 11.71 -10.29 19.77
C HIS A 394 12.74 -9.18 19.46
N ASN A 395 12.38 -7.90 19.58
CA ASN A 395 13.27 -6.76 19.37
C ASN A 395 14.02 -6.80 18.01
N VAL A 396 13.36 -7.25 16.94
CA VAL A 396 13.99 -7.43 15.62
C VAL A 396 14.08 -6.10 14.89
N SER A 397 15.31 -5.65 14.66
CA SER A 397 15.64 -4.36 14.04
C SER A 397 17.00 -4.45 13.33
N PRO A 398 17.27 -3.65 12.27
CA PRO A 398 18.53 -3.70 11.53
C PRO A 398 19.79 -3.65 12.40
N GLU A 399 19.75 -2.84 13.45
CA GLU A 399 20.85 -2.54 14.34
C GLU A 399 20.87 -3.40 15.62
N THR A 400 19.82 -4.20 15.85
CA THR A 400 19.76 -5.14 16.98
C THR A 400 20.10 -6.56 16.55
N VAL A 401 19.81 -6.94 15.30
CA VAL A 401 20.23 -8.22 14.72
C VAL A 401 21.73 -8.19 14.44
N ASN A 402 22.45 -9.19 14.97
CA ASN A 402 23.91 -9.30 14.89
C ASN A 402 24.61 -8.02 15.37
N CYS A 403 24.12 -7.42 16.47
CA CYS A 403 24.69 -6.17 16.99
C CYS A 403 26.16 -6.34 17.35
N ARG A 404 27.01 -5.49 16.76
CA ARG A 404 28.45 -5.42 17.06
C ARG A 404 28.76 -4.96 18.49
N CYS A 405 27.75 -4.42 19.17
CA CYS A 405 27.83 -3.92 20.53
C CYS A 405 27.80 -5.01 21.62
N CYS A 406 27.35 -6.22 21.29
CA CYS A 406 27.11 -7.28 22.25
C CYS A 406 28.23 -8.32 22.25
N THR A 407 28.68 -8.69 23.45
CA THR A 407 29.38 -9.94 23.72
C THR A 407 28.37 -11.08 23.89
N LYS A 408 28.82 -12.34 23.90
CA LYS A 408 27.93 -13.52 24.03
C LYS A 408 27.01 -13.47 25.25
N SER A 409 27.45 -12.89 26.37
CA SER A 409 26.65 -12.77 27.59
C SER A 409 25.56 -11.69 27.53
N GLU A 410 25.57 -10.86 26.49
CA GLU A 410 24.67 -9.70 26.33
C GLU A 410 23.65 -9.91 25.21
N VAL A 411 23.68 -11.09 24.57
CA VAL A 411 22.69 -11.55 23.61
C VAL A 411 21.40 -11.88 24.36
N ARG A 412 20.29 -11.29 23.92
CA ARG A 412 18.96 -11.55 24.46
C ARG A 412 18.49 -12.96 24.11
N GLU A 413 18.57 -13.28 22.82
CA GLU A 413 18.11 -14.54 22.25
C GLU A 413 18.81 -14.80 20.91
N THR A 414 18.82 -16.06 20.51
CA THR A 414 19.28 -16.52 19.19
C THR A 414 18.05 -16.82 18.34
N VAL A 415 18.09 -16.40 17.09
CA VAL A 415 16.99 -16.61 16.14
C VAL A 415 16.82 -18.12 15.87
N PRO A 416 15.59 -18.67 15.82
CA PRO A 416 15.36 -20.08 15.51
C PRO A 416 15.99 -20.46 14.16
N GLU A 417 16.61 -21.63 14.07
CA GLU A 417 17.27 -22.16 12.86
C GLU A 417 18.46 -21.34 12.32
N LEU A 418 18.64 -20.09 12.79
CA LEU A 418 19.63 -19.14 12.28
C LEU A 418 20.56 -18.76 13.44
N GLU A 419 21.88 -18.83 13.24
CA GLU A 419 22.86 -18.44 14.28
C GLU A 419 22.89 -16.92 14.55
N TYR A 420 21.88 -16.17 14.11
CA TYR A 420 21.76 -14.75 14.32
C TYR A 420 21.41 -14.43 15.78
N THR A 421 21.93 -13.31 16.26
CA THR A 421 21.77 -12.87 17.64
C THR A 421 20.94 -11.61 17.73
N ILE A 422 20.12 -11.49 18.77
CA ILE A 422 19.36 -10.28 19.08
C ILE A 422 20.02 -9.53 20.24
N CYS A 423 20.25 -8.24 20.06
CA CYS A 423 20.80 -7.36 21.08
C CYS A 423 19.91 -7.27 22.33
N GLY A 424 20.50 -7.51 23.51
CA GLY A 424 19.85 -7.31 24.82
C GLY A 424 20.09 -5.95 25.48
N LYS A 425 20.98 -5.12 24.94
CA LYS A 425 21.37 -3.82 25.55
C LYS A 425 20.42 -2.65 25.25
N ARG A 426 19.70 -2.72 24.13
CA ARG A 426 18.87 -1.62 23.63
C ARG A 426 17.66 -2.12 22.87
N THR A 427 16.59 -1.33 22.87
CA THR A 427 15.44 -1.53 21.99
C THR A 427 15.74 -0.94 20.62
N GLY A 428 15.43 -1.68 19.56
CA GLY A 428 15.65 -1.24 18.19
C GLY A 428 14.66 -0.15 17.74
N ILE A 429 15.02 0.57 16.69
CA ILE A 429 14.23 1.62 16.05
C ILE A 429 12.93 1.07 15.45
N VAL A 430 12.95 -0.14 14.88
CA VAL A 430 11.76 -0.79 14.33
C VAL A 430 10.76 -1.14 15.46
N PRO A 431 11.14 -1.90 16.50
CA PRO A 431 10.28 -2.13 17.67
C PRO A 431 9.77 -0.85 18.32
N SER A 432 10.64 0.15 18.52
CA SER A 432 10.31 1.42 19.20
C SER A 432 9.24 2.23 18.45
N THR A 433 9.21 2.14 17.12
CA THR A 433 8.23 2.85 16.30
C THR A 433 6.96 2.03 16.06
N LEU A 434 7.09 0.73 15.82
CA LEU A 434 5.95 -0.14 15.52
C LEU A 434 5.09 -0.46 16.73
N GLN A 435 5.66 -0.49 17.95
CA GLN A 435 4.89 -0.81 19.15
C GLN A 435 3.67 0.11 19.32
N THR A 436 3.82 1.40 19.03
CA THR A 436 2.72 2.36 19.05
C THR A 436 1.63 1.99 18.04
N VAL A 437 2.01 1.65 16.80
CA VAL A 437 1.06 1.28 15.73
C VAL A 437 0.28 0.02 16.12
N VAL A 438 0.95 -0.99 16.66
CA VAL A 438 0.33 -2.25 17.13
C VAL A 438 -0.66 -1.96 18.25
N LYS A 439 -0.25 -1.23 19.29
CA LYS A 439 -1.12 -0.89 20.44
C LYS A 439 -2.34 -0.07 20.02
N LYS A 440 -2.16 0.95 19.19
CA LYS A 440 -3.28 1.78 18.69
C LYS A 440 -4.26 0.97 17.85
N ARG A 441 -3.77 0.11 16.95
CA ARG A 441 -4.64 -0.75 16.15
C ARG A 441 -5.44 -1.71 17.03
N ALA A 442 -4.82 -2.32 18.04
CA ALA A 442 -5.50 -3.19 18.99
C ALA A 442 -6.61 -2.45 19.74
N PHE A 443 -6.33 -1.23 20.22
CA PHE A 443 -7.32 -0.35 20.84
C PHE A 443 -8.52 -0.09 19.91
N TYR A 444 -8.28 0.35 18.66
CA TYR A 444 -9.36 0.63 17.73
C TYR A 444 -10.16 -0.62 17.34
N LYS A 445 -9.53 -1.78 17.15
CA LYS A 445 -10.26 -3.05 16.90
C LYS A 445 -11.20 -3.38 18.06
N LYS A 446 -10.73 -3.23 19.31
CA LYS A 446 -11.54 -3.48 20.51
C LYS A 446 -12.72 -2.51 20.62
N GLU A 447 -12.46 -1.22 20.51
CA GLU A 447 -13.49 -0.19 20.64
C GLU A 447 -14.49 -0.25 19.49
N LYS A 448 -14.04 -0.50 18.24
CA LYS A 448 -14.95 -0.71 17.09
C LYS A 448 -15.95 -1.83 17.37
N LYS A 449 -15.52 -2.97 17.93
CA LYS A 449 -16.45 -4.07 18.29
C LYS A 449 -17.49 -3.61 19.31
N ARG A 450 -17.09 -2.81 20.31
CA ARG A 450 -18.00 -2.23 21.31
C ARG A 450 -18.99 -1.24 20.69
N LEU A 451 -18.50 -0.30 19.88
CA LEU A 451 -19.31 0.72 19.21
C LEU A 451 -20.31 0.12 18.22
N LYS A 452 -19.95 -0.98 17.53
CA LYS A 452 -20.86 -1.73 16.64
C LYS A 452 -22.09 -2.24 17.39
N LYS A 453 -21.89 -2.80 18.59
CA LYS A 453 -22.98 -3.29 19.45
C LYS A 453 -23.90 -2.14 19.92
N LEU A 454 -23.33 -0.96 20.15
CA LEU A 454 -24.05 0.23 20.57
C LEU A 454 -24.68 1.03 19.41
N LYS A 455 -24.43 0.64 18.15
CA LYS A 455 -24.81 1.39 16.94
C LYS A 455 -24.36 2.86 16.97
N ASP A 456 -23.18 3.11 17.55
CA ASP A 456 -22.60 4.46 17.67
C ASP A 456 -21.96 4.89 16.33
N PRO A 457 -22.26 6.09 15.80
CA PRO A 457 -21.66 6.59 14.55
C PRO A 457 -20.12 6.62 14.55
N ARG A 458 -19.48 6.73 15.72
CA ARG A 458 -18.00 6.68 15.84
C ARG A 458 -17.40 5.34 15.42
N TRP A 459 -18.24 4.31 15.22
CA TRP A 459 -17.81 3.04 14.67
C TRP A 459 -17.07 3.21 13.33
N GLU A 460 -17.58 4.05 12.44
CA GLU A 460 -17.01 4.28 11.11
C GLU A 460 -15.64 4.95 11.20
N LEU A 461 -15.54 5.99 12.03
CA LEU A 461 -14.27 6.66 12.35
C LEU A 461 -13.20 5.66 12.82
N TYR A 462 -13.55 4.79 13.77
CA TYR A 462 -12.60 3.81 14.32
C TYR A 462 -12.28 2.69 13.32
N ASP A 463 -13.21 2.41 12.40
CA ASP A 463 -12.94 1.50 11.29
C ASP A 463 -11.91 2.08 10.31
N HIS A 464 -12.10 3.32 9.90
CA HIS A 464 -11.16 4.05 9.05
C HIS A 464 -9.75 4.08 9.66
N ARG A 465 -9.65 4.47 10.94
CA ARG A 465 -8.37 4.53 11.65
C ARG A 465 -7.69 3.16 11.79
N GLN A 466 -8.42 2.10 12.17
CA GLN A 466 -7.80 0.77 12.28
C GLN A 466 -7.38 0.20 10.92
N ASN A 467 -8.13 0.49 9.84
CA ASN A 467 -7.77 0.09 8.47
C ASN A 467 -6.49 0.79 8.01
N ALA A 468 -6.34 2.08 8.31
CA ALA A 468 -5.11 2.81 8.03
C ALA A 468 -3.88 2.18 8.71
N LEU A 469 -3.98 1.87 10.00
CA LEU A 469 -2.91 1.22 10.76
C LEU A 469 -2.66 -0.23 10.29
N LYS A 470 -3.70 -0.96 9.87
CA LYS A 470 -3.55 -2.30 9.28
C LYS A 470 -2.61 -2.25 8.08
N TRP A 471 -2.80 -1.30 7.17
CA TRP A 471 -1.96 -1.18 5.97
C TRP A 471 -0.50 -0.85 6.30
N MET A 472 -0.26 0.00 7.32
CA MET A 472 1.08 0.21 7.86
C MET A 472 1.74 -1.08 8.35
N LEU A 473 1.01 -1.88 9.13
CA LEU A 473 1.51 -3.12 9.72
C LEU A 473 1.72 -4.23 8.67
N VAL A 474 0.86 -4.33 7.65
CA VAL A 474 1.03 -5.33 6.58
C VAL A 474 2.28 -5.05 5.74
N THR A 475 2.68 -3.77 5.61
CA THR A 475 3.82 -3.38 4.77
C THR A 475 5.15 -3.39 5.51
N CYS A 476 5.17 -3.32 6.85
CA CYS A 476 6.41 -3.14 7.61
C CYS A 476 7.39 -4.31 7.44
N PHE A 477 6.88 -5.54 7.33
CA PHE A 477 7.71 -6.74 7.11
C PHE A 477 8.45 -6.72 5.78
N GLY A 478 7.73 -6.43 4.71
CA GLY A 478 8.37 -6.32 3.41
C GLY A 478 9.29 -5.10 3.31
N TYR A 479 8.94 -3.99 3.97
CA TYR A 479 9.82 -2.82 4.05
C TYR A 479 11.14 -3.12 4.78
N LEU A 480 11.12 -3.97 5.82
CA LEU A 480 12.32 -4.39 6.55
C LEU A 480 13.35 -5.07 5.63
N GLY A 481 12.89 -5.85 4.63
CA GLY A 481 13.74 -6.50 3.65
C GLY A 481 14.01 -5.67 2.38
N TYR A 482 13.44 -4.47 2.26
CA TYR A 482 13.55 -3.69 1.03
C TYR A 482 14.96 -3.09 0.86
N LYS A 483 15.56 -3.27 -0.32
CA LYS A 483 16.94 -2.86 -0.59
C LYS A 483 17.23 -1.38 -0.30
N ASN A 484 16.27 -0.49 -0.58
CA ASN A 484 16.42 0.96 -0.38
C ASN A 484 15.81 1.45 0.94
N ALA A 485 15.30 0.56 1.80
CA ALA A 485 14.78 0.98 3.10
C ALA A 485 15.92 1.48 3.99
N ARG A 486 15.84 2.74 4.44
CA ARG A 486 16.91 3.39 5.22
C ARG A 486 17.25 2.63 6.50
N PHE A 487 16.22 2.10 7.16
CA PHE A 487 16.32 1.26 8.34
C PHE A 487 15.77 -0.15 8.03
N GLY A 488 16.17 -0.71 6.90
CA GLY A 488 15.88 -2.10 6.52
C GLY A 488 17.16 -2.93 6.40
N ARG A 489 17.08 -4.22 6.72
CA ARG A 489 18.20 -5.17 6.68
C ARG A 489 17.67 -6.58 6.41
N ILE A 490 18.33 -7.31 5.51
CA ILE A 490 17.89 -8.65 5.08
C ILE A 490 17.91 -9.62 6.26
N GLU A 491 18.94 -9.60 7.10
CA GLU A 491 19.02 -10.46 8.28
C GLU A 491 17.86 -10.25 9.25
N ALA A 492 17.37 -9.01 9.36
CA ALA A 492 16.20 -8.69 10.18
C ALA A 492 14.91 -9.26 9.55
N HIS A 493 14.77 -9.19 8.22
CA HIS A 493 13.66 -9.81 7.50
C HIS A 493 13.66 -11.35 7.63
N GLU A 494 14.83 -11.98 7.45
CA GLU A 494 15.03 -13.42 7.64
C GLU A 494 14.69 -13.85 9.07
N SER A 495 15.10 -13.05 10.07
CA SER A 495 14.81 -13.31 11.48
C SER A 495 13.30 -13.35 11.76
N VAL A 496 12.53 -12.41 11.20
CA VAL A 496 11.07 -12.41 11.34
C VAL A 496 10.44 -13.68 10.73
N ASN A 497 10.90 -14.10 9.55
CA ASN A 497 10.42 -15.35 8.94
C ASN A 497 10.74 -16.56 9.81
N ALA A 498 11.95 -16.63 10.38
CA ALA A 498 12.36 -17.73 11.25
C ALA A 498 11.50 -17.84 12.51
N TYR A 499 11.28 -16.73 13.23
CA TYR A 499 10.35 -16.69 14.37
C TYR A 499 8.92 -17.04 13.97
N SER A 500 8.50 -16.66 12.75
CA SER A 500 7.18 -17.01 12.26
C SER A 500 7.01 -18.51 12.04
N ARG A 501 7.99 -19.16 11.42
CA ARG A 501 7.98 -20.62 11.24
C ARG A 501 7.94 -21.33 12.59
N ASP A 502 8.80 -20.92 13.52
CA ASP A 502 8.84 -21.46 14.88
C ASP A 502 7.49 -21.31 15.61
N THR A 503 6.86 -20.14 15.51
CA THR A 503 5.52 -19.88 16.08
C THR A 503 4.47 -20.85 15.53
N ILE A 504 4.42 -21.03 14.21
CA ILE A 504 3.43 -21.91 13.56
C ILE A 504 3.68 -23.38 13.88
N LEU A 505 4.94 -23.80 13.94
CA LEU A 505 5.30 -25.17 14.33
C LEU A 505 4.88 -25.47 15.77
N LYS A 506 5.16 -24.57 16.72
CA LYS A 506 4.70 -24.69 18.11
C LYS A 506 3.17 -24.75 18.20
N ALA A 507 2.48 -23.88 17.48
CA ALA A 507 1.02 -23.87 17.46
C ALA A 507 0.45 -25.19 16.92
N LYS A 508 1.02 -25.71 15.82
CA LYS A 508 0.63 -27.01 15.25
C LYS A 508 0.83 -28.16 16.26
N GLU A 509 1.98 -28.23 16.92
CA GLU A 509 2.25 -29.26 17.93
C GLU A 509 1.22 -29.22 19.06
N MET A 510 0.84 -28.02 19.53
CA MET A 510 -0.20 -27.85 20.55
C MET A 510 -1.59 -28.26 20.08
N VAL A 511 -1.96 -27.93 18.83
CA VAL A 511 -3.22 -28.34 18.19
C VAL A 511 -3.32 -29.87 18.17
N GLU A 512 -2.29 -30.53 17.66
CA GLU A 512 -2.28 -31.99 17.53
C GLU A 512 -2.23 -32.70 18.88
N ALA A 513 -1.45 -32.20 19.85
CA ALA A 513 -1.39 -32.75 21.20
C ALA A 513 -2.75 -32.74 21.92
N LYS A 514 -3.65 -31.82 21.55
CA LYS A 514 -5.02 -31.72 22.08
C LYS A 514 -6.07 -32.48 21.27
N GLY A 515 -5.63 -33.26 20.28
CA GLY A 515 -6.48 -34.10 19.46
C GLY A 515 -7.32 -33.33 18.43
N TYR A 516 -6.90 -32.13 18.04
CA TYR A 516 -7.46 -31.44 16.89
C TYR A 516 -6.77 -31.94 15.63
N GLU A 517 -7.55 -32.16 14.58
CA GLU A 517 -7.05 -32.40 13.24
C GLU A 517 -6.54 -31.09 12.63
N PHE A 518 -5.30 -31.10 12.18
CA PHE A 518 -4.70 -29.99 11.44
C PHE A 518 -4.97 -30.15 9.93
N ILE A 519 -5.69 -29.21 9.33
CA ILE A 519 -6.11 -29.29 7.92
C ILE A 519 -5.17 -28.50 7.02
N HIS A 520 -4.81 -27.28 7.43
CA HIS A 520 -4.04 -26.35 6.62
C HIS A 520 -3.44 -25.24 7.50
N ALA A 521 -2.36 -24.61 7.05
CA ALA A 521 -1.99 -23.28 7.51
C ALA A 521 -1.22 -22.51 6.43
N ILE A 522 -1.42 -21.20 6.42
CA ILE A 522 -0.78 -20.26 5.52
C ILE A 522 -0.23 -19.13 6.38
N VAL A 523 1.09 -19.08 6.54
CA VAL A 523 1.79 -17.99 7.20
C VAL A 523 1.28 -17.74 8.63
N ASP A 524 0.30 -16.88 8.82
CA ASP A 524 -0.24 -16.40 10.10
C ASP A 524 -1.60 -17.01 10.47
N CYS A 525 -2.20 -17.83 9.61
CA CYS A 525 -3.49 -18.44 9.85
C CYS A 525 -3.48 -19.96 9.69
N MET A 526 -4.35 -20.65 10.43
CA MET A 526 -4.50 -22.11 10.41
C MET A 526 -5.95 -22.55 10.43
N TRP A 527 -6.21 -23.69 9.79
CA TRP A 527 -7.50 -24.37 9.72
C TRP A 527 -7.42 -25.68 10.48
N ILE A 528 -8.26 -25.81 11.49
CA ILE A 528 -8.25 -26.96 12.41
C ILE A 528 -9.67 -27.46 12.65
N LYS A 529 -9.81 -28.75 12.95
CA LYS A 529 -11.10 -29.39 13.20
C LYS A 529 -11.02 -30.32 14.40
N LYS A 530 -12.11 -30.41 15.16
CA LYS A 530 -12.30 -31.47 16.17
C LYS A 530 -13.78 -31.76 16.31
N ASP A 531 -14.14 -33.03 16.21
CA ASP A 531 -15.54 -33.44 16.27
C ASP A 531 -16.16 -33.07 17.62
N GLY A 532 -17.31 -32.38 17.56
CA GLY A 532 -18.03 -31.90 18.75
C GLY A 532 -17.42 -30.69 19.45
N ALA A 533 -16.35 -30.10 18.92
CA ALA A 533 -15.77 -28.88 19.49
C ALA A 533 -16.68 -27.66 19.28
N THR A 534 -16.79 -26.86 20.33
CA THR A 534 -17.55 -25.61 20.36
C THR A 534 -16.66 -24.41 20.12
N GLU A 535 -17.26 -23.24 19.86
CA GLU A 535 -16.55 -21.97 19.76
C GLU A 535 -15.64 -21.70 20.98
N ALA A 536 -16.15 -22.00 22.19
CA ALA A 536 -15.40 -21.83 23.43
C ALA A 536 -14.15 -22.74 23.50
N ASP A 537 -14.21 -23.95 22.95
CA ASP A 537 -13.05 -24.86 22.91
C ASP A 537 -11.95 -24.31 22.01
N TYR A 538 -12.32 -23.72 20.87
CA TYR A 538 -11.39 -23.08 19.96
C TYR A 538 -10.79 -21.78 20.54
N GLU A 539 -11.61 -20.97 21.20
CA GLU A 539 -11.13 -19.76 21.90
C GLU A 539 -10.16 -20.10 23.04
N GLN A 540 -10.45 -21.15 23.81
CA GLN A 540 -9.55 -21.62 24.85
C GLN A 540 -8.22 -22.11 24.26
N LEU A 541 -8.26 -22.89 23.19
CA LEU A 541 -7.07 -23.34 22.48
C LEU A 541 -6.25 -22.15 21.98
N ALA A 542 -6.91 -21.16 21.37
CA ALA A 542 -6.25 -19.96 20.86
C ALA A 542 -5.55 -19.19 21.99
N ALA A 543 -6.21 -19.00 23.13
CA ALA A 543 -5.63 -18.34 24.30
C ALA A 543 -4.40 -19.07 24.87
N GLU A 544 -4.42 -20.40 24.91
CA GLU A 544 -3.27 -21.20 25.36
C GLU A 544 -2.08 -21.12 24.39
N ILE A 545 -2.35 -21.16 23.08
CA ILE A 545 -1.32 -20.95 22.05
C ILE A 545 -0.74 -19.55 22.19
N SER A 546 -1.58 -18.51 22.30
CA SER A 546 -1.11 -17.13 22.47
C SER A 546 -0.22 -16.93 23.67
N LYS A 547 -0.57 -17.55 24.80
CA LYS A 547 0.27 -17.51 26.00
C LYS A 547 1.64 -18.15 25.79
N THR A 548 1.69 -19.22 24.98
CA THR A 548 2.91 -19.98 24.73
C THR A 548 3.80 -19.31 23.69
N THR A 549 3.22 -18.75 22.63
CA THR A 549 3.95 -18.10 21.55
C THR A 549 4.26 -16.63 21.82
N GLY A 550 3.53 -15.98 22.74
CA GLY A 550 3.62 -14.54 22.98
C GLY A 550 2.89 -13.69 21.92
N ILE A 551 2.10 -14.31 21.02
CA ILE A 551 1.38 -13.63 19.94
C ILE A 551 -0.11 -13.97 20.04
N ASP A 552 -0.94 -12.94 20.10
CA ASP A 552 -2.40 -13.08 20.12
C ASP A 552 -2.90 -13.85 18.89
N LEU A 553 -3.68 -14.90 19.13
CA LEU A 553 -4.33 -15.77 18.17
C LEU A 553 -5.83 -15.65 18.42
N SER A 554 -6.60 -15.38 17.38
CA SER A 554 -8.05 -15.24 17.50
C SER A 554 -8.79 -16.21 16.60
N LEU A 555 -9.93 -16.70 17.08
CA LEU A 555 -10.90 -17.38 16.24
C LEU A 555 -11.56 -16.36 15.30
N GLU A 556 -11.36 -16.57 14.00
CA GLU A 556 -12.03 -15.76 12.97
C GLU A 556 -13.46 -16.28 12.72
N GLY A 557 -13.65 -17.60 12.74
CA GLY A 557 -14.97 -18.23 12.62
C GLY A 557 -14.88 -19.74 12.40
N ILE A 558 -16.05 -20.39 12.45
CA ILE A 558 -16.21 -21.81 12.16
C ILE A 558 -17.01 -21.97 10.86
N TYR A 559 -16.43 -22.67 9.89
CA TYR A 559 -17.04 -22.95 8.60
C TYR A 559 -18.11 -24.03 8.73
N ASN A 560 -19.30 -23.76 8.17
CA ASN A 560 -20.24 -24.81 7.79
C ASN A 560 -19.56 -25.73 6.78
N TRP A 561 -18.97 -25.12 5.75
CA TRP A 561 -18.10 -25.80 4.81
C TRP A 561 -17.03 -24.86 4.24
N VAL A 562 -15.89 -25.42 3.87
CA VAL A 562 -14.79 -24.75 3.17
C VAL A 562 -14.22 -25.66 2.09
N LEU A 563 -13.99 -25.11 0.90
CA LEU A 563 -13.38 -25.76 -0.24
C LEU A 563 -11.92 -25.28 -0.38
N PHE A 564 -11.00 -26.23 -0.42
CA PHE A 564 -9.63 -26.03 -0.93
C PHE A 564 -9.53 -26.61 -2.36
N PRO A 565 -9.59 -25.77 -3.41
CA PRO A 565 -9.61 -26.24 -4.79
C PRO A 565 -8.23 -26.74 -5.25
N ALA A 566 -8.25 -27.62 -6.25
CA ALA A 566 -7.04 -28.05 -6.93
C ALA A 566 -6.43 -26.92 -7.78
N SER A 567 -5.13 -27.05 -8.08
CA SER A 567 -4.41 -26.16 -8.98
C SER A 567 -4.93 -26.30 -10.41
N LYS A 568 -4.98 -25.17 -11.12
CA LYS A 568 -5.31 -25.14 -12.55
C LYS A 568 -4.20 -25.71 -13.43
N MET A 569 -2.98 -25.81 -12.92
CA MET A 569 -1.84 -26.40 -13.63
C MET A 569 -1.74 -27.91 -13.41
N ASP A 570 -2.07 -28.36 -12.20
CA ASP A 570 -2.03 -29.76 -11.82
C ASP A 570 -3.23 -30.09 -10.90
N PRO A 571 -4.24 -30.84 -11.40
CA PRO A 571 -5.40 -31.24 -10.61
C PRO A 571 -5.08 -32.09 -9.37
N HIS A 572 -3.86 -32.63 -9.25
CA HIS A 572 -3.41 -33.42 -8.10
C HIS A 572 -2.73 -32.59 -7.01
N LEU A 573 -2.50 -31.30 -7.25
CA LEU A 573 -1.84 -30.42 -6.28
C LEU A 573 -2.79 -29.31 -5.83
N PRO A 574 -2.84 -28.97 -4.53
CA PRO A 574 -3.59 -27.82 -4.07
C PRO A 574 -2.89 -26.52 -4.46
N THR A 575 -3.64 -25.41 -4.47
CA THR A 575 -3.04 -24.08 -4.41
C THR A 575 -3.24 -23.50 -3.02
N ALA A 576 -2.17 -23.41 -2.25
CA ALA A 576 -2.27 -23.13 -0.80
C ALA A 576 -3.05 -21.86 -0.44
N ASN A 577 -3.03 -20.82 -1.27
CA ASN A 577 -3.71 -19.55 -1.05
C ASN A 577 -5.09 -19.42 -1.72
N HIS A 578 -5.66 -20.53 -2.22
CA HIS A 578 -7.00 -20.56 -2.79
C HIS A 578 -7.93 -21.31 -1.85
N TYR A 579 -9.05 -20.68 -1.49
CA TYR A 579 -10.12 -21.32 -0.72
C TYR A 579 -11.41 -20.50 -0.79
N VAL A 580 -12.54 -21.16 -0.57
CA VAL A 580 -13.85 -20.52 -0.44
C VAL A 580 -14.72 -21.28 0.54
N GLY A 581 -15.43 -20.59 1.42
CA GLY A 581 -16.33 -21.23 2.37
C GLY A 581 -17.29 -20.26 3.03
N PHE A 582 -18.35 -20.80 3.62
CA PHE A 582 -19.31 -20.06 4.44
C PHE A 582 -19.12 -20.42 5.91
N TYR A 583 -19.02 -19.38 6.75
CA TYR A 583 -19.07 -19.51 8.19
C TYR A 583 -20.48 -19.88 8.66
N ALA A 584 -20.59 -20.30 9.93
CA ALA A 584 -21.85 -20.66 10.56
C ALA A 584 -22.88 -19.50 10.60
N ASP A 585 -22.42 -18.26 10.54
CA ASP A 585 -23.24 -17.05 10.46
C ASP A 585 -23.62 -16.63 9.02
N ASN A 586 -23.29 -17.47 8.03
CA ASN A 586 -23.44 -17.26 6.59
C ASN A 586 -22.55 -16.15 6.00
N GLU A 587 -21.54 -15.66 6.72
CA GLU A 587 -20.52 -14.83 6.09
C GLU A 587 -19.63 -15.69 5.18
N ILE A 588 -19.41 -15.24 3.94
CA ILE A 588 -18.57 -15.94 2.97
C ILE A 588 -17.13 -15.40 3.01
N LYS A 589 -16.15 -16.31 3.08
CA LYS A 589 -14.74 -15.99 2.85
C LYS A 589 -14.25 -16.59 1.55
N VAL A 590 -13.63 -15.74 0.73
CA VAL A 590 -13.15 -16.11 -0.61
C VAL A 590 -11.71 -15.62 -0.81
N ARG A 591 -10.82 -16.51 -1.24
CA ARG A 591 -9.42 -16.21 -1.58
C ARG A 591 -8.98 -16.95 -2.86
N GLY A 592 -8.22 -16.24 -3.69
CA GLY A 592 -7.53 -16.80 -4.86
C GLY A 592 -8.39 -17.14 -6.08
N ILE A 593 -9.67 -17.48 -5.89
CA ILE A 593 -10.56 -17.89 -7.00
C ILE A 593 -11.07 -16.70 -7.84
N GLU A 594 -11.64 -17.01 -9.01
CA GLU A 594 -11.95 -16.08 -10.11
C GLU A 594 -12.79 -14.85 -9.69
N VAL A 595 -13.78 -15.02 -8.80
CA VAL A 595 -14.67 -13.95 -8.33
C VAL A 595 -13.91 -12.79 -7.66
N ARG A 596 -12.75 -13.08 -7.03
CA ARG A 596 -11.89 -12.09 -6.37
C ARG A 596 -10.73 -11.59 -7.25
N ARG A 597 -10.51 -12.19 -8.43
CA ARG A 597 -9.37 -11.87 -9.29
C ARG A 597 -9.62 -10.64 -10.15
N ARG A 598 -8.70 -9.67 -10.13
CA ARG A 598 -8.85 -8.40 -10.88
C ARG A 598 -8.92 -8.60 -12.40
N ASP A 599 -8.22 -9.60 -12.91
CA ASP A 599 -8.15 -9.96 -14.33
C ASP A 599 -9.33 -10.82 -14.81
N THR A 600 -10.29 -11.14 -13.93
CA THR A 600 -11.52 -11.87 -14.31
C THR A 600 -12.64 -10.88 -14.70
N PRO A 601 -13.28 -11.07 -15.88
CA PRO A 601 -14.40 -10.26 -16.34
C PRO A 601 -15.58 -10.23 -15.36
N LYS A 602 -16.30 -9.10 -15.33
CA LYS A 602 -17.43 -8.87 -14.41
C LYS A 602 -18.52 -9.92 -14.53
N LEU A 603 -18.87 -10.33 -15.76
CA LEU A 603 -19.89 -11.37 -15.99
C LEU A 603 -19.50 -12.72 -15.38
N ILE A 604 -18.22 -13.10 -15.48
CA ILE A 604 -17.73 -14.37 -14.94
C ILE A 604 -17.67 -14.32 -13.41
N LYS A 605 -17.30 -13.17 -12.85
CA LYS A 605 -17.39 -12.94 -11.40
C LYS A 605 -18.83 -13.04 -10.92
N GLN A 606 -19.78 -12.45 -11.64
CA GLN A 606 -21.20 -12.54 -11.32
C GLN A 606 -21.67 -14.00 -11.34
N MET A 607 -21.37 -14.74 -12.40
CA MET A 607 -21.71 -16.16 -12.49
C MET A 607 -21.14 -16.96 -11.30
N GLN A 608 -19.84 -16.83 -11.01
CA GLN A 608 -19.24 -17.54 -9.86
C GLN A 608 -19.81 -17.07 -8.51
N GLY A 609 -20.17 -15.79 -8.38
CA GLY A 609 -20.87 -15.27 -7.21
C GLY A 609 -22.26 -15.86 -7.02
N GLU A 610 -23.06 -15.96 -8.09
CA GLU A 610 -24.39 -16.57 -8.06
C GLU A 610 -24.32 -18.08 -7.78
N LEU A 611 -23.30 -18.77 -8.30
CA LEU A 611 -23.02 -20.17 -7.95
C LEU A 611 -22.74 -20.34 -6.45
N LEU A 612 -21.98 -19.42 -5.85
CA LEU A 612 -21.71 -19.44 -4.41
C LEU A 612 -22.96 -19.12 -3.58
N GLN A 613 -23.83 -18.22 -4.06
CA GLN A 613 -25.12 -17.94 -3.41
C GLN A 613 -26.04 -19.15 -3.37
N VAL A 614 -26.00 -20.03 -4.38
CA VAL A 614 -26.74 -21.31 -4.35
C VAL A 614 -26.33 -22.13 -3.12
N PHE A 615 -25.05 -22.09 -2.73
CA PHE A 615 -24.51 -22.86 -1.61
C PHE A 615 -24.58 -22.14 -0.25
N GLU A 616 -25.08 -20.91 -0.19
CA GLU A 616 -25.06 -20.05 1.01
C GLU A 616 -25.73 -20.71 2.24
N LYS A 617 -26.85 -21.39 2.02
CA LYS A 617 -27.65 -22.00 3.10
C LYS A 617 -27.22 -23.43 3.46
N ALA A 618 -26.27 -24.00 2.72
CA ALA A 618 -25.81 -25.36 2.96
C ALA A 618 -24.96 -25.40 4.24
N LYS A 619 -25.31 -26.31 5.16
CA LYS A 619 -24.64 -26.48 6.45
C LYS A 619 -23.68 -27.66 6.51
N SER A 620 -23.66 -28.48 5.47
CA SER A 620 -22.80 -29.66 5.34
C SER A 620 -22.34 -29.86 3.91
N VAL A 621 -21.26 -30.63 3.72
CA VAL A 621 -20.76 -30.96 2.37
C VAL A 621 -21.82 -31.70 1.54
N ALA A 622 -22.61 -32.56 2.17
CA ALA A 622 -23.69 -33.30 1.52
C ALA A 622 -24.80 -32.37 1.00
N GLU A 623 -25.14 -31.31 1.74
CA GLU A 623 -26.08 -30.30 1.28
C GLU A 623 -25.53 -29.49 0.10
N VAL A 624 -24.24 -29.16 0.10
CA VAL A 624 -23.60 -28.51 -1.06
C VAL A 624 -23.67 -29.42 -2.28
N GLU A 625 -23.36 -30.71 -2.12
CA GLU A 625 -23.44 -31.69 -3.21
C GLU A 625 -24.85 -31.81 -3.79
N ALA A 626 -25.88 -31.85 -2.93
CA ALA A 626 -27.28 -31.90 -3.36
C ALA A 626 -27.71 -30.67 -4.19
N LEU A 627 -27.03 -29.54 -4.03
CA LEU A 627 -27.27 -28.29 -4.76
C LEU A 627 -26.49 -28.17 -6.07
N VAL A 628 -25.56 -29.08 -6.36
CA VAL A 628 -24.76 -29.08 -7.60
C VAL A 628 -25.62 -29.03 -8.87
N PRO A 629 -26.74 -29.77 -9.00
CA PRO A 629 -27.61 -29.65 -10.19
C PRO A 629 -28.17 -28.23 -10.37
N VAL A 630 -28.56 -27.56 -9.30
CA VAL A 630 -29.06 -26.18 -9.33
C VAL A 630 -27.96 -25.20 -9.76
N ALA A 631 -26.75 -25.39 -9.23
CA ALA A 631 -25.58 -24.62 -9.64
C ALA A 631 -25.24 -24.81 -11.13
N LEU A 632 -25.34 -26.04 -11.66
CA LEU A 632 -25.09 -26.31 -13.08
C LEU A 632 -26.12 -25.64 -14.00
N GLU A 633 -27.41 -25.66 -13.64
CA GLU A 633 -28.44 -24.92 -14.39
C GLU A 633 -28.17 -23.41 -14.37
N LYS A 634 -27.76 -22.86 -13.22
CA LYS A 634 -27.36 -21.45 -13.12
C LYS A 634 -26.16 -21.14 -14.01
N ALA A 635 -25.11 -21.96 -13.98
CA ALA A 635 -23.94 -21.80 -14.84
C ALA A 635 -24.33 -21.83 -16.33
N LYS A 636 -25.28 -22.70 -16.69
CA LYS A 636 -25.77 -22.84 -18.06
C LYS A 636 -26.40 -21.55 -18.58
N GLU A 637 -27.20 -20.84 -17.78
CA GLU A 637 -27.80 -19.56 -18.17
C GLU A 637 -26.74 -18.54 -18.64
N PHE A 638 -25.65 -18.39 -17.88
CA PHE A 638 -24.54 -17.49 -18.22
C PHE A 638 -23.76 -17.96 -19.43
N ILE A 639 -23.52 -19.26 -19.55
CA ILE A 639 -22.82 -19.85 -20.68
C ILE A 639 -23.64 -19.68 -21.97
N ASP A 640 -24.95 -19.89 -21.92
CA ASP A 640 -25.85 -19.69 -23.06
C ASP A 640 -25.92 -18.21 -23.45
N LEU A 641 -25.93 -17.28 -22.48
CA LEU A 641 -25.83 -15.85 -22.74
C LEU A 641 -24.54 -15.49 -23.49
N LEU A 642 -23.38 -15.97 -23.00
CA LEU A 642 -22.09 -15.78 -23.67
C LEU A 642 -22.10 -16.33 -25.10
N ARG A 643 -22.62 -17.54 -25.28
CA ARG A 643 -22.65 -18.23 -26.58
C ARG A 643 -23.67 -17.68 -27.56
N SER A 644 -24.72 -17.02 -27.08
CA SER A 644 -25.69 -16.33 -27.92
C SER A 644 -25.15 -15.06 -28.57
N GLY A 645 -23.98 -14.56 -28.13
CA GLY A 645 -23.41 -13.29 -28.59
C GLY A 645 -24.09 -12.05 -28.00
N LYS A 646 -25.00 -12.23 -27.04
CA LYS A 646 -25.83 -11.14 -26.46
C LYS A 646 -25.31 -10.64 -25.11
N ALA A 647 -24.19 -11.15 -24.61
CA ALA A 647 -23.61 -10.63 -23.38
C ALA A 647 -23.17 -9.18 -23.59
N ASP A 648 -23.41 -8.32 -22.60
CA ASP A 648 -22.92 -6.94 -22.62
C ASP A 648 -21.38 -6.94 -22.66
N PRO A 649 -20.74 -6.41 -23.71
CA PRO A 649 -19.28 -6.37 -23.82
C PRO A 649 -18.59 -5.63 -22.66
N LEU A 650 -19.24 -4.63 -22.05
CA LEU A 650 -18.67 -3.92 -20.90
C LEU A 650 -18.54 -4.84 -19.67
N SER A 651 -19.40 -5.85 -19.56
CA SER A 651 -19.29 -6.89 -18.53
C SER A 651 -18.14 -7.89 -18.79
N LEU A 652 -17.54 -7.85 -19.99
CA LEU A 652 -16.46 -8.73 -20.44
C LEU A 652 -15.06 -8.10 -20.36
N VAL A 653 -14.97 -6.82 -19.98
CA VAL A 653 -13.70 -6.08 -19.90
C VAL A 653 -12.69 -6.77 -18.99
N ILE A 654 -11.46 -6.89 -19.49
CA ILE A 654 -10.30 -7.39 -18.76
C ILE A 654 -9.39 -6.20 -18.43
N ARG A 655 -9.08 -6.03 -17.14
CA ARG A 655 -8.11 -5.03 -16.66
C ARG A 655 -6.77 -5.68 -16.32
N ARG A 656 -5.67 -5.13 -16.83
CA ARG A 656 -4.29 -5.58 -16.53
C ARG A 656 -3.34 -4.39 -16.41
N HIS A 657 -2.26 -4.54 -15.65
CA HIS A 657 -1.18 -3.55 -15.63
C HIS A 657 -0.14 -3.87 -16.70
N ILE A 658 0.36 -2.85 -17.37
CA ILE A 658 1.54 -2.98 -18.22
C ILE A 658 2.80 -2.90 -17.36
N SER A 659 3.84 -3.62 -17.77
CA SER A 659 5.11 -3.75 -17.06
C SER A 659 6.29 -3.14 -17.82
N GLN A 660 6.04 -2.67 -19.04
CA GLN A 660 7.03 -2.18 -20.00
C GLN A 660 6.34 -1.14 -20.88
N GLU A 661 7.15 -0.31 -21.53
CA GLU A 661 6.67 0.61 -22.58
C GLU A 661 6.15 -0.19 -23.79
N ALA A 662 5.32 0.44 -24.63
CA ALA A 662 4.66 -0.24 -25.75
C ALA A 662 5.64 -0.85 -26.77
N ASP A 663 6.77 -0.19 -27.01
CA ASP A 663 7.83 -0.58 -27.95
C ASP A 663 8.77 -1.67 -27.40
N GLU A 664 8.89 -1.79 -26.08
CA GLU A 664 9.70 -2.81 -25.40
C GLU A 664 9.09 -4.22 -25.47
N TYR A 665 7.76 -4.33 -25.67
CA TYR A 665 7.08 -5.61 -25.78
C TYR A 665 7.46 -6.37 -27.07
N LYS A 666 8.30 -7.40 -26.91
CA LYS A 666 8.69 -8.35 -27.98
C LYS A 666 7.66 -9.47 -28.23
N ASN A 667 6.81 -9.76 -27.25
CA ASN A 667 5.79 -10.81 -27.38
C ASN A 667 4.49 -10.25 -28.01
N ARG A 668 3.69 -11.13 -28.61
CA ARG A 668 2.34 -10.81 -29.13
C ARG A 668 1.24 -11.23 -28.16
N SER A 669 1.40 -10.87 -26.89
CA SER A 669 0.35 -11.05 -25.89
C SER A 669 -0.78 -10.03 -26.11
N ALA A 670 -2.01 -10.32 -25.63
CA ALA A 670 -3.12 -9.38 -25.75
C ALA A 670 -2.80 -8.01 -25.11
N SER A 671 -2.10 -8.02 -23.97
CA SER A 671 -1.67 -6.78 -23.29
C SER A 671 -0.67 -5.96 -24.10
N ALA A 672 0.26 -6.63 -24.78
CA ALA A 672 1.22 -5.96 -25.66
C ALA A 672 0.55 -5.36 -26.90
N GLU A 673 -0.41 -6.07 -27.51
CA GLU A 673 -1.16 -5.54 -28.67
C GLU A 673 -2.03 -4.34 -28.27
N VAL A 674 -2.67 -4.39 -27.10
CA VAL A 674 -3.46 -3.27 -26.56
C VAL A 674 -2.59 -2.05 -26.27
N ALA A 675 -1.42 -2.24 -25.65
CA ALA A 675 -0.49 -1.14 -25.40
C ALA A 675 -0.02 -0.46 -26.70
N LYS A 676 0.29 -1.24 -27.73
CA LYS A 676 0.68 -0.71 -29.06
C LYS A 676 -0.46 0.03 -29.74
N ALA A 677 -1.68 -0.53 -29.73
CA ALA A 677 -2.85 0.12 -30.32
C ALA A 677 -3.17 1.47 -29.63
N LEU A 678 -2.95 1.56 -28.31
CA LEU A 678 -3.10 2.82 -27.58
C LEU A 678 -2.02 3.84 -27.96
N ASP A 679 -0.75 3.42 -28.05
CA ASP A 679 0.33 4.31 -28.49
C ASP A 679 0.12 4.83 -29.91
N GLU A 680 -0.31 3.97 -30.84
CA GLU A 680 -0.69 4.34 -32.22
C GLU A 680 -1.85 5.33 -32.25
N ALA A 681 -2.77 5.27 -31.29
CA ALA A 681 -3.87 6.23 -31.09
C ALA A 681 -3.43 7.53 -30.39
N GLY A 682 -2.13 7.70 -30.09
CA GLY A 682 -1.56 8.85 -29.41
C GLY A 682 -1.70 8.81 -27.88
N ILE A 683 -2.09 7.66 -27.31
CA ILE A 683 -2.23 7.43 -25.87
C ILE A 683 -0.97 6.73 -25.37
N LYS A 684 -0.05 7.51 -24.80
CA LYS A 684 1.15 6.99 -24.16
C LYS A 684 0.84 6.51 -22.75
N LEU A 685 1.28 5.30 -22.42
CA LEU A 685 1.09 4.68 -21.11
C LEU A 685 2.44 4.37 -20.48
N ALA A 686 2.60 4.72 -19.21
CA ALA A 686 3.80 4.41 -18.44
C ALA A 686 3.73 3.01 -17.82
N PRO A 687 4.87 2.32 -17.63
CA PRO A 687 4.97 1.09 -16.88
C PRO A 687 4.32 1.20 -15.50
N GLY A 688 3.40 0.28 -15.20
CA GLY A 688 2.58 0.26 -13.99
C GLY A 688 1.15 0.79 -14.18
N GLU A 689 0.86 1.53 -15.26
CA GLU A 689 -0.52 1.93 -15.57
C GLU A 689 -1.38 0.73 -15.99
N SER A 690 -2.70 0.85 -15.82
CA SER A 690 -3.65 -0.20 -16.18
C SER A 690 -4.23 0.01 -17.57
N ILE A 691 -4.29 -1.07 -18.35
CA ILE A 691 -5.04 -1.18 -19.59
C ILE A 691 -6.35 -1.95 -19.36
N GLU A 692 -7.37 -1.54 -20.10
CA GLU A 692 -8.67 -2.19 -20.16
C GLU A 692 -8.97 -2.57 -21.61
N TYR A 693 -9.37 -3.81 -21.83
CA TYR A 693 -9.58 -4.33 -23.18
C TYR A 693 -10.59 -5.47 -23.21
N ILE A 694 -11.12 -5.74 -24.41
CA ILE A 694 -12.00 -6.86 -24.71
C ILE A 694 -11.28 -7.79 -25.68
N LEU A 695 -11.29 -9.10 -25.40
CA LEU A 695 -10.78 -10.12 -26.32
C LEU A 695 -11.76 -10.30 -27.49
N VAL A 696 -11.27 -10.15 -28.72
CA VAL A 696 -12.04 -10.38 -29.97
C VAL A 696 -11.63 -11.68 -30.66
N ASP A 697 -10.36 -12.06 -30.60
CA ASP A 697 -9.85 -13.37 -31.01
C ASP A 697 -8.57 -13.72 -30.26
N ALA A 698 -8.68 -14.42 -29.13
CA ALA A 698 -7.53 -14.76 -28.31
C ALA A 698 -6.47 -15.62 -29.04
N THR A 699 -6.86 -16.33 -30.11
CA THR A 699 -5.95 -17.17 -30.90
C THR A 699 -5.19 -16.39 -31.95
N GLY A 700 -5.72 -15.24 -32.39
CA GLY A 700 -5.21 -14.45 -33.51
C GLY A 700 -5.30 -15.18 -34.86
N LYS A 701 -6.18 -16.19 -34.99
CA LYS A 701 -6.32 -17.01 -36.20
C LYS A 701 -7.40 -16.51 -37.16
N LYS A 702 -8.46 -15.92 -36.62
CA LYS A 702 -9.59 -15.32 -37.35
C LYS A 702 -9.34 -13.84 -37.62
N GLN A 703 -8.73 -13.13 -36.68
CA GLN A 703 -8.37 -11.73 -36.80
C GLN A 703 -6.95 -11.49 -36.32
N PRO A 704 -6.19 -10.56 -36.95
CA PRO A 704 -4.82 -10.26 -36.53
C PRO A 704 -4.76 -9.56 -35.16
N GLN A 705 -5.85 -8.88 -34.77
CA GLN A 705 -6.01 -8.23 -33.47
C GLN A 705 -6.59 -9.22 -32.47
N LYS A 706 -5.90 -9.48 -31.36
CA LYS A 706 -6.40 -10.40 -30.32
C LYS A 706 -7.34 -9.72 -29.34
N ALA A 707 -7.14 -8.43 -29.13
CA ALA A 707 -7.84 -7.61 -28.16
C ALA A 707 -7.95 -6.18 -28.66
N ILE A 708 -9.04 -5.52 -28.30
CA ILE A 708 -9.27 -4.10 -28.60
C ILE A 708 -9.28 -3.32 -27.28
N PRO A 709 -8.48 -2.23 -27.15
CA PRO A 709 -8.55 -1.36 -26.00
C PRO A 709 -9.97 -0.80 -25.82
N LEU A 710 -10.46 -0.73 -24.59
CA LEU A 710 -11.84 -0.28 -24.32
C LEU A 710 -12.13 1.11 -24.91
N VAL A 711 -11.13 2.01 -24.92
CA VAL A 711 -11.23 3.36 -25.48
C VAL A 711 -11.46 3.36 -27.01
N LEU A 712 -11.03 2.30 -27.70
CA LEU A 712 -11.15 2.15 -29.16
C LEU A 712 -12.25 1.16 -29.56
N TYR A 713 -12.96 0.57 -28.59
CA TYR A 713 -13.92 -0.51 -28.81
C TYR A 713 -15.27 0.02 -29.34
N SER A 714 -15.80 -0.66 -30.37
CA SER A 714 -17.18 -0.52 -30.83
C SER A 714 -17.98 -1.79 -30.52
N PHE A 715 -19.27 -1.64 -30.22
CA PHE A 715 -20.17 -2.79 -30.00
C PHE A 715 -20.23 -3.74 -31.22
N ASP A 716 -19.98 -3.23 -32.43
CA ASP A 716 -19.95 -4.02 -33.66
C ASP A 716 -18.74 -4.96 -33.76
N ASP A 717 -17.69 -4.74 -32.96
CA ASP A 717 -16.48 -5.58 -32.95
C ASP A 717 -16.73 -6.97 -32.35
N GLY A 718 -17.80 -7.12 -31.56
CA GLY A 718 -18.14 -8.36 -30.87
C GLY A 718 -17.11 -8.77 -29.81
N TYR A 719 -17.05 -10.07 -29.49
CA TYR A 719 -16.11 -10.64 -28.53
C TYR A 719 -15.82 -12.13 -28.80
N ASP A 720 -14.71 -12.64 -28.25
CA ASP A 720 -14.32 -14.05 -28.39
C ASP A 720 -15.18 -14.98 -27.52
N ILE A 721 -16.31 -15.42 -28.07
CA ILE A 721 -17.27 -16.31 -27.41
C ILE A 721 -16.59 -17.56 -26.83
N GLU A 722 -15.70 -18.21 -27.57
CA GLU A 722 -15.08 -19.46 -27.13
C GLU A 722 -14.15 -19.22 -25.94
N LYS A 723 -13.40 -18.12 -25.96
CA LYS A 723 -12.47 -17.82 -24.88
C LYS A 723 -13.20 -17.43 -23.59
N TYR A 724 -14.21 -16.58 -23.65
CA TYR A 724 -15.00 -16.24 -22.46
C TYR A 724 -15.80 -17.43 -21.94
N THR A 725 -16.29 -18.31 -22.82
CA THR A 725 -16.92 -19.59 -22.41
C THR A 725 -15.92 -20.50 -21.69
N GLU A 726 -14.69 -20.63 -22.19
CA GLU A 726 -13.63 -21.39 -21.51
C GLU A 726 -13.33 -20.83 -20.11
N MET A 727 -13.26 -19.50 -19.97
CA MET A 727 -13.05 -18.84 -18.68
C MET A 727 -14.22 -19.08 -17.72
N ALA A 728 -15.47 -19.06 -18.21
CA ALA A 728 -16.64 -19.40 -17.42
C ALA A 728 -16.60 -20.87 -16.95
N LEU A 729 -16.36 -21.82 -17.85
CA LEU A 729 -16.25 -23.24 -17.49
C LEU A 729 -15.15 -23.49 -16.44
N LYS A 730 -14.01 -22.81 -16.54
CA LYS A 730 -12.93 -22.90 -15.54
C LYS A 730 -13.38 -22.38 -14.17
N ALA A 731 -14.15 -21.30 -14.12
CA ALA A 731 -14.69 -20.77 -12.87
C ALA A 731 -15.70 -21.73 -12.21
N VAL A 732 -16.49 -22.47 -13.01
CA VAL A 732 -17.40 -23.52 -12.53
C VAL A 732 -16.62 -24.73 -12.01
N GLU A 733 -15.64 -25.21 -12.78
CA GLU A 733 -14.76 -26.32 -12.39
C GLU A 733 -14.08 -26.06 -11.05
N THR A 734 -13.63 -24.82 -10.78
CA THR A 734 -12.99 -24.47 -9.49
C THR A 734 -13.85 -24.89 -8.29
N LEU A 735 -15.18 -24.80 -8.40
CA LEU A 735 -16.12 -25.16 -7.33
C LEU A 735 -16.53 -26.62 -7.35
N LEU A 736 -16.61 -27.23 -8.53
CA LEU A 736 -17.29 -28.52 -8.73
C LEU A 736 -16.36 -29.70 -9.07
N LEU A 737 -15.06 -29.44 -9.29
CA LEU A 737 -14.06 -30.48 -9.54
C LEU A 737 -14.02 -31.59 -8.48
N PRO A 738 -14.24 -31.34 -7.17
CA PRO A 738 -14.31 -32.42 -6.17
C PRO A 738 -15.33 -33.52 -6.47
N TRP A 739 -16.40 -33.19 -7.21
CA TRP A 739 -17.42 -34.17 -7.68
C TRP A 739 -17.21 -34.58 -9.15
N GLY A 740 -16.00 -34.37 -9.69
CA GLY A 740 -15.59 -34.78 -11.03
C GLY A 740 -16.15 -33.91 -12.16
N TRP A 741 -16.49 -32.65 -11.91
CA TRP A 741 -16.92 -31.70 -12.94
C TRP A 741 -15.73 -30.93 -13.53
N SER A 742 -14.94 -31.62 -14.36
CA SER A 742 -13.86 -30.98 -15.13
C SER A 742 -14.41 -30.10 -16.26
N VAL A 743 -13.57 -29.20 -16.80
CA VAL A 743 -13.92 -28.40 -17.99
C VAL A 743 -14.38 -29.27 -19.16
N GLU A 744 -13.78 -30.45 -19.37
CA GLU A 744 -14.17 -31.39 -20.43
C GLU A 744 -15.60 -31.90 -20.20
N ARG A 745 -15.91 -32.38 -18.99
CA ARG A 745 -17.24 -32.88 -18.65
C ARG A 745 -18.29 -31.77 -18.71
N LEU A 746 -17.97 -30.58 -18.19
CA LEU A 746 -18.85 -29.41 -18.24
C LEU A 746 -19.13 -29.00 -19.69
N ARG A 747 -18.10 -29.00 -20.54
CA ARG A 747 -18.24 -28.72 -21.97
C ARG A 747 -19.15 -29.74 -22.65
N GLU A 748 -18.97 -31.03 -22.40
CA GLU A 748 -19.83 -32.07 -22.98
C GLU A 748 -21.29 -31.96 -22.51
N THR A 749 -21.50 -31.67 -21.23
CA THR A 749 -22.82 -31.66 -20.60
C THR A 749 -23.61 -30.40 -20.94
N LEU A 750 -22.96 -29.22 -20.86
CA LEU A 750 -23.62 -27.93 -21.03
C LEU A 750 -23.66 -27.49 -22.50
N LEU A 751 -22.66 -27.84 -23.31
CA LEU A 751 -22.57 -27.40 -24.71
C LEU A 751 -22.98 -28.49 -25.73
N GLY A 752 -23.14 -29.74 -25.29
CA GLY A 752 -23.38 -30.91 -26.13
C GLY A 752 -22.09 -31.49 -26.75
N ARG A 753 -22.09 -32.79 -27.08
CA ARG A 753 -20.94 -33.47 -27.71
C ARG A 753 -20.58 -32.82 -29.05
N ARG A 754 -19.34 -32.34 -29.20
CA ARG A 754 -18.75 -32.14 -30.53
C ARG A 754 -18.69 -33.50 -31.23
N ARG A 755 -19.35 -33.66 -32.38
CA ARG A 755 -19.00 -34.74 -33.33
C ARG A 755 -17.56 -34.52 -33.74
N VAL A 756 -16.63 -35.23 -33.12
CA VAL A 756 -15.26 -35.37 -33.62
C VAL A 756 -15.38 -36.02 -34.99
N ARG A 757 -15.15 -35.26 -36.07
CA ARG A 757 -14.89 -35.84 -37.39
C ARG A 757 -13.60 -36.65 -37.23
N GLN A 758 -13.72 -37.97 -37.08
CA GLN A 758 -12.61 -38.88 -37.33
C GLN A 758 -12.13 -38.62 -38.76
N ARG A 759 -10.93 -38.05 -38.89
CA ARG A 759 -10.16 -38.14 -40.13
C ARG A 759 -9.80 -39.62 -40.28
N ASN A 760 -10.49 -40.32 -41.17
CA ASN A 760 -10.00 -41.58 -41.72
C ASN A 760 -8.72 -41.26 -42.50
N GLY A 761 -7.59 -41.34 -41.80
CA GLY A 761 -6.25 -41.41 -42.39
C GLY A 761 -5.91 -42.88 -42.54
N THR A 762 -5.85 -43.32 -43.80
CA THR A 762 -5.42 -44.62 -44.28
C THR A 762 -4.18 -45.13 -43.53
N GLN A 763 -4.29 -46.33 -42.98
CA GLN A 763 -3.14 -47.14 -42.59
C GLN A 763 -2.25 -47.34 -43.82
N THR A 764 -0.99 -46.93 -43.73
CA THR A 764 0.07 -47.49 -44.56
C THR A 764 1.08 -48.11 -43.61
N THR A 765 1.08 -49.43 -43.62
CA THR A 765 1.95 -50.32 -42.86
C THR A 765 3.37 -50.19 -43.40
N GLN A 766 4.33 -49.91 -42.52
CA GLN A 766 5.72 -50.32 -42.73
C GLN A 766 6.32 -50.63 -41.36
N MET A 767 6.27 -51.91 -41.00
CA MET A 767 7.19 -52.52 -40.05
C MET A 767 8.55 -52.62 -40.75
N ASP A 768 9.63 -52.18 -40.11
CA ASP A 768 10.73 -53.07 -39.75
C ASP A 768 11.84 -52.38 -38.93
N LEU A 769 12.25 -53.10 -37.87
CA LEU A 769 13.62 -53.29 -37.38
C LEU A 769 14.44 -52.07 -36.93
N MET A 770 14.62 -51.93 -35.61
CA MET A 770 15.89 -52.24 -34.91
C MET A 770 15.85 -51.71 -33.48
N ASN A 771 15.85 -52.64 -32.53
CA ASN A 771 16.25 -52.43 -31.14
C ASN A 771 17.61 -53.13 -31.02
N THR A 772 18.68 -52.40 -30.69
CA THR A 772 19.83 -52.88 -29.89
C THR A 772 20.87 -51.77 -29.71
N ASP A 773 21.27 -51.59 -28.45
CA ASP A 773 22.56 -51.11 -27.95
C ASP A 773 23.02 -49.68 -28.30
N VAL A 774 23.31 -48.88 -27.25
CA VAL A 774 24.68 -48.61 -26.78
C VAL A 774 24.62 -47.83 -25.45
N LEU A 775 25.13 -48.47 -24.39
CA LEU A 775 25.65 -47.85 -23.18
C LEU A 775 27.14 -47.50 -23.37
N SER A 776 27.59 -46.45 -22.66
CA SER A 776 28.98 -45.94 -22.51
C SER A 776 29.48 -45.09 -23.71
N THR A 777 30.00 -43.86 -23.54
CA THR A 777 31.15 -43.45 -22.72
C THR A 777 31.33 -41.91 -22.69
N ARG A 778 31.88 -41.41 -21.56
CA ARG A 778 32.90 -40.33 -21.38
C ARG A 778 32.57 -38.85 -21.74
N GLU A 779 32.67 -37.92 -20.78
CA GLU A 779 33.87 -37.09 -20.43
C GLU A 779 34.40 -36.32 -21.66
N THR A 780 34.46 -34.99 -21.77
CA THR A 780 35.14 -33.93 -20.98
C THR A 780 34.83 -32.62 -21.74
N PHE A 781 34.46 -31.50 -21.13
CA PHE A 781 35.32 -30.45 -20.55
C PHE A 781 34.46 -29.42 -19.81
#